data_AF-A0A2U3C039-F1
#
_entry.id   AF-A0A2U3C039-F1
#
_cell.length_a   1.000
_cell.length_b   1.000
_cell.length_c   1.000
_cell.angle_alpha   90.00
_cell.angle_beta   90.00
_cell.angle_gamma   90.00
#
_symmetry.space_group_name_H-M   'P 1'
#
loop_
_entity.id
_entity.type
_entity.pdbx_description
1 polymer ?
#
loop_
_entity_poly.entity_id
_entity_poly.type
_entity_poly.pdbx_seq_one_letter_code
_entity_poly.pdbx_strand_id
1 'polypeptide(L)'
;MFERFTDRARRVVVLAQEEARMLNHNYIGTEHILLGLIHEGEGVAAKALESLGISLEAVRQQVEEIIGQGQQAPSGHIPFTPRAKKVLELSLREALQLGHNYIGTEHILLGLIREGEGVAAQVLVKLGADLNRVRQQVIQLLSGYQGGKESATAGGPAEGTPSTSLVLDQFGRNLTQAARESKLDPVIGREKEIERVMQVLSRRTKNNPVLIGEPGVGKTAVVEGLAQAIVKGEVPETLKDKQLYTLDLGALVAGSRYRGDFEERLKKVLKEIRTRGDIILFIDELHTLVGAGAAEGAIDAASILKPMLARGELQTIGATTLDEYRKYLEKDAALERRFQPIQVAEPSLPHTIEILKGLRDRYEAHHRVSITDAALVAAATLADRYISDRFLPDKAIDLIDEAGSRMRIRRMTAPPDLREFDEKIADVRREKESAIDSQDFEKAASLRDKEKQLLSAKAKREKEWKAGDMDVVAEVDEELIAEVLATATGIPVFKLTEEESSRLLRMEDELHKRVIGQKDAIKALSQAIRRTRAGLKDPKRPGGSFIFAGPSGVGKTELSKTLAEFLFGDEDALIQLDMSEFSEKHTVSRLFGSPPGYVGYEEGGQLTEKVRRKPFSVVLFDEVEKAHPDIFNSLLQILEDGRLTDSQGRVVDFKNTVIIMTTNLGTRDISKGFNLGFAAAGDVQAGYDRMKAKVGEELKQHFRPEFLNRVDDIVVFHQLSEDDIIQIVDLMIAKVDERLKDRDMGIELSQEAKSLLAKKGYDPILGARPLRRTIQREIEDALSEKILFSELRPGHIVVVGTEGEGESKTFTFRGEEKVTVADAPPIEAAGSGGTGPNLSKDA
;
A
#
# COMPACT_ATOMS: atom_id res chain seq x y z
N MET A 1 -17.87 24.67 -4.35
CA MET A 1 -17.05 25.71 -5.02
C MET A 1 -16.98 26.99 -4.18
N PHE A 2 -18.11 27.60 -3.80
CA PHE A 2 -18.15 28.87 -3.04
C PHE A 2 -17.53 28.83 -1.61
N GLU A 3 -17.40 27.65 -1.00
CA GLU A 3 -16.71 27.50 0.29
C GLU A 3 -15.23 27.89 0.24
N ARG A 4 -14.58 27.72 -0.92
CA ARG A 4 -13.18 28.10 -1.13
C ARG A 4 -12.98 29.57 -1.49
N PHE A 5 -14.05 30.34 -1.68
CA PHE A 5 -13.95 31.75 -2.05
C PHE A 5 -13.59 32.58 -0.82
N THR A 6 -12.67 33.54 -0.97
CA THR A 6 -12.46 34.57 0.05
C THR A 6 -13.70 35.45 0.17
N ASP A 7 -13.85 36.17 1.29
CA ASP A 7 -15.00 37.06 1.48
C ASP A 7 -15.12 38.11 0.38
N ARG A 8 -13.98 38.62 -0.12
CA ARG A 8 -13.93 39.53 -1.27
C ARG A 8 -14.39 38.86 -2.57
N ALA A 9 -13.95 37.63 -2.83
CA ALA A 9 -14.42 36.86 -3.99
C ALA A 9 -15.92 36.54 -3.93
N ARG A 10 -16.48 36.28 -2.74
CA ARG A 10 -17.94 36.14 -2.58
C ARG A 10 -18.66 37.45 -2.85
N ARG A 11 -18.09 38.57 -2.38
CA ARG A 11 -18.62 39.92 -2.63
C ARG A 11 -18.69 40.24 -4.13
N VAL A 12 -17.64 39.92 -4.89
CA VAL A 12 -17.62 40.07 -6.35
C VAL A 12 -18.82 39.39 -7.03
N VAL A 13 -19.18 38.19 -6.57
CA VAL A 13 -20.31 37.44 -7.14
C VAL A 13 -21.65 38.09 -6.82
N VAL A 14 -21.81 38.64 -5.61
CA VAL A 14 -23.00 39.42 -5.22
C VAL A 14 -23.08 40.70 -6.04
N LEU A 15 -21.97 41.43 -6.20
CA LEU A 15 -21.90 42.64 -7.01
C LEU A 15 -22.19 42.35 -8.50
N ALA A 16 -21.73 41.21 -9.02
CA ALA A 16 -22.09 40.79 -10.38
C ALA A 16 -23.60 40.56 -10.55
N GLN A 17 -24.27 40.06 -9.51
CA GLN A 17 -25.73 39.90 -9.52
C GLN A 17 -26.46 41.26 -9.44
N GLU A 18 -25.91 42.22 -8.69
CA GLU A 18 -26.43 43.58 -8.61
C GLU A 18 -26.27 44.33 -9.95
N GLU A 19 -25.12 44.23 -10.60
CA GLU A 19 -24.87 44.82 -11.93
C GLU A 19 -25.78 44.19 -13.00
N ALA A 20 -26.03 42.86 -12.94
CA ALA A 20 -27.01 42.22 -13.82
C ALA A 20 -28.43 42.77 -13.62
N ARG A 21 -28.82 43.08 -12.38
CA ARG A 21 -30.11 43.72 -12.10
C ARG A 21 -30.16 45.15 -12.60
N MET A 22 -29.10 45.93 -12.41
CA MET A 22 -29.04 47.33 -12.89
C MET A 22 -29.14 47.40 -14.42
N LEU A 23 -28.52 46.45 -15.13
CA LEU A 23 -28.57 46.36 -16.59
C LEU A 23 -29.83 45.64 -17.12
N ASN A 24 -30.76 45.25 -16.23
CA ASN A 24 -31.97 44.46 -16.53
C ASN A 24 -31.68 43.12 -17.26
N HIS A 25 -30.51 42.52 -17.03
CA HIS A 25 -30.13 41.23 -17.59
C HIS A 25 -30.65 40.08 -16.72
N ASN A 26 -31.40 39.15 -17.32
CA ASN A 26 -31.97 37.99 -16.64
C ASN A 26 -30.97 36.82 -16.46
N TYR A 27 -29.67 37.07 -16.65
CA TYR A 27 -28.58 36.11 -16.45
C TYR A 27 -27.33 36.82 -15.91
N ILE A 28 -26.44 36.06 -15.26
CA ILE A 28 -25.10 36.53 -14.88
C ILE A 28 -24.08 35.96 -15.87
N GLY A 29 -23.56 36.83 -16.73
CA GLY A 29 -22.53 36.51 -17.71
C GLY A 29 -21.13 36.95 -17.27
N THR A 30 -20.16 36.78 -18.17
CA THR A 30 -18.74 37.10 -17.90
C THR A 30 -18.52 38.60 -17.62
N GLU A 31 -19.24 39.45 -18.33
CA GLU A 31 -19.26 40.90 -18.23
C GLU A 31 -19.75 41.39 -16.87
N HIS A 32 -20.72 40.70 -16.29
CA HIS A 32 -21.22 41.00 -14.95
C HIS A 32 -20.20 40.63 -13.88
N ILE A 33 -19.47 39.52 -14.06
CA ILE A 33 -18.36 39.14 -13.18
C ILE A 33 -17.22 40.18 -13.27
N LEU A 34 -16.91 40.66 -14.49
CA LEU A 34 -15.93 41.73 -14.67
C LEU A 34 -16.36 43.03 -13.98
N LEU A 35 -17.61 43.46 -14.13
CA LEU A 35 -18.15 44.60 -13.41
C LEU A 35 -18.08 44.42 -11.89
N GLY A 36 -18.45 43.24 -11.38
CA GLY A 36 -18.36 42.91 -9.96
C GLY A 36 -16.93 42.93 -9.42
N LEU A 37 -15.93 42.55 -10.22
CA LEU A 37 -14.51 42.62 -9.84
C LEU A 37 -14.02 44.06 -9.69
N ILE A 38 -14.43 44.95 -10.58
CA ILE A 38 -14.04 46.36 -10.53
C ILE A 38 -14.81 47.09 -9.43
N HIS A 39 -16.10 46.78 -9.28
CA HIS A 39 -16.98 47.36 -8.26
C HIS A 39 -16.51 47.05 -6.84
N GLU A 40 -15.88 45.89 -6.61
CA GLU A 40 -15.32 45.55 -5.29
C GLU A 40 -14.19 46.50 -4.86
N GLY A 41 -13.46 47.11 -5.82
CA GLY A 41 -12.56 48.25 -5.65
C GLY A 41 -11.23 47.99 -4.91
N GLU A 42 -11.23 47.19 -3.86
CA GLU A 42 -10.06 46.98 -2.99
C GLU A 42 -9.23 45.73 -3.33
N GLY A 43 -9.77 44.85 -4.15
CA GLY A 43 -9.20 43.58 -4.55
C GLY A 43 -8.04 43.73 -5.52
N VAL A 44 -7.22 42.68 -5.61
CA VAL A 44 -6.06 42.64 -6.52
C VAL A 44 -6.51 42.77 -7.97
N ALA A 45 -7.67 42.19 -8.31
CA ALA A 45 -8.26 42.32 -9.64
C ALA A 45 -8.68 43.76 -9.97
N ALA A 46 -9.33 44.47 -9.04
CA ALA A 46 -9.73 45.86 -9.22
C ALA A 46 -8.50 46.75 -9.43
N LYS A 47 -7.49 46.62 -8.57
CA LYS A 47 -6.24 47.38 -8.67
C LYS A 47 -5.46 47.09 -9.95
N ALA A 48 -5.47 45.83 -10.41
CA ALA A 48 -4.84 45.46 -11.67
C ALA A 48 -5.50 46.17 -12.87
N LEU A 49 -6.83 46.20 -12.91
CA LEU A 49 -7.60 46.86 -13.97
C LEU A 49 -7.49 48.38 -13.89
N GLU A 50 -7.52 48.96 -12.69
CA GLU A 50 -7.31 50.40 -12.45
C GLU A 50 -5.92 50.85 -12.91
N SER A 51 -4.86 50.07 -12.65
CA SER A 51 -3.51 50.38 -13.10
C SER A 51 -3.34 50.36 -14.63
N LEU A 52 -4.29 49.76 -15.34
CA LEU A 52 -4.37 49.75 -16.80
C LEU A 52 -5.31 50.83 -17.34
N GLY A 53 -5.84 51.70 -16.46
CA GLY A 53 -6.74 52.80 -16.83
C GLY A 53 -8.18 52.37 -17.09
N ILE A 54 -8.58 51.17 -16.64
CA ILE A 54 -9.91 50.61 -16.86
C ILE A 54 -10.80 50.96 -15.66
N SER A 55 -11.71 51.94 -15.83
CA SER A 55 -12.67 52.33 -14.79
C SER A 55 -13.99 51.55 -14.88
N LEU A 56 -14.73 51.54 -13.76
CA LEU A 56 -16.04 50.89 -13.67
C LEU A 56 -17.03 51.49 -14.68
N GLU A 57 -17.07 52.81 -14.81
CA GLU A 57 -17.95 53.51 -15.74
C GLU A 57 -17.65 53.15 -17.20
N ALA A 58 -16.36 53.07 -17.56
CA ALA A 58 -15.93 52.71 -18.91
C ALA A 58 -16.34 51.28 -19.28
N VAL A 59 -16.17 50.33 -18.35
CA VAL A 59 -16.62 48.94 -18.54
C VAL A 59 -18.13 48.86 -18.63
N ARG A 60 -18.88 49.58 -17.78
CA ARG A 60 -20.35 49.57 -17.82
C ARG A 60 -20.89 50.09 -19.14
N GLN A 61 -20.37 51.22 -19.62
CA GLN A 61 -20.75 51.80 -20.92
C GLN A 61 -20.44 50.83 -22.07
N GLN A 62 -19.29 50.16 -22.03
CA GLN A 62 -18.90 49.21 -23.07
C GLN A 62 -19.76 47.94 -23.06
N VAL A 63 -20.19 47.48 -21.88
CA VAL A 63 -21.13 46.35 -21.72
C VAL A 63 -22.51 46.71 -22.26
N GLU A 64 -23.02 47.91 -21.93
CA GLU A 64 -24.28 48.42 -22.48
C GLU A 64 -24.25 48.56 -24.01
N GLU A 65 -23.12 48.98 -24.59
CA GLU A 65 -22.98 49.09 -26.04
C GLU A 65 -22.98 47.71 -26.74
N ILE A 66 -22.40 46.69 -26.11
CA ILE A 66 -22.29 45.34 -26.71
C ILE A 66 -23.56 44.52 -26.53
N ILE A 67 -24.17 44.55 -25.34
CA ILE A 67 -25.30 43.69 -24.97
C ILE A 67 -26.64 44.46 -24.99
N GLY A 68 -26.63 45.77 -24.80
CA GLY A 68 -27.83 46.59 -24.56
C GLY A 68 -28.27 46.59 -23.09
N GLN A 69 -29.35 47.30 -22.79
CA GLN A 69 -30.09 47.16 -21.52
C GLN A 69 -31.31 46.27 -21.73
N GLY A 70 -31.61 45.40 -20.76
CA GLY A 70 -32.81 44.56 -20.81
C GLY A 70 -34.12 45.33 -20.62
N GLN A 71 -35.23 44.73 -21.05
CA GLN A 71 -36.55 45.39 -21.06
C GLN A 71 -37.23 45.44 -19.68
N GLN A 72 -36.92 44.51 -18.78
CA GLN A 72 -37.52 44.42 -17.45
C GLN A 72 -36.50 43.90 -16.43
N ALA A 73 -36.53 44.48 -15.22
CA ALA A 73 -35.72 44.00 -14.11
C ALA A 73 -36.13 42.57 -13.72
N PRO A 74 -35.20 41.60 -13.67
CA PRO A 74 -35.53 40.22 -13.32
C PRO A 74 -35.98 40.13 -11.86
N SER A 75 -37.12 39.45 -11.62
CA SER A 75 -37.59 39.11 -10.28
C SER A 75 -37.09 37.71 -9.87
N GLY A 76 -36.56 37.58 -8.65
CA GLY A 76 -36.05 36.31 -8.11
C GLY A 76 -34.56 36.03 -8.37
N HIS A 77 -34.22 34.74 -8.50
CA HIS A 77 -32.85 34.24 -8.64
C HIS A 77 -32.36 34.33 -10.09
N ILE A 78 -31.21 34.98 -10.31
CA ILE A 78 -30.61 35.17 -11.63
C ILE A 78 -29.55 34.09 -11.86
N PRO A 79 -29.70 33.20 -12.85
CA PRO A 79 -28.74 32.11 -13.09
C PRO A 79 -27.47 32.57 -13.79
N PHE A 80 -26.35 31.90 -13.52
CA PHE A 80 -25.10 32.06 -14.29
C PHE A 80 -25.20 31.41 -15.67
N THR A 81 -24.64 32.07 -16.68
CA THR A 81 -24.46 31.46 -18.02
C THR A 81 -23.39 30.35 -17.97
N PRO A 82 -23.39 29.42 -18.94
CA PRO A 82 -22.35 28.37 -19.02
C PRO A 82 -20.92 28.94 -19.05
N ARG A 83 -20.71 30.06 -19.76
CA ARG A 83 -19.41 30.76 -19.82
C ARG A 83 -19.03 31.37 -18.47
N ALA A 84 -19.97 32.00 -17.75
CA ALA A 84 -19.73 32.51 -16.41
C ALA A 84 -19.39 31.39 -15.40
N LYS A 85 -20.06 30.24 -15.49
CA LYS A 85 -19.68 29.05 -14.69
C LYS A 85 -18.28 28.57 -15.04
N LYS A 86 -17.92 28.56 -16.33
CA LYS A 86 -16.58 28.19 -16.80
C LYS A 86 -15.49 29.08 -16.23
N VAL A 87 -15.72 30.40 -16.17
CA VAL A 87 -14.80 31.36 -15.54
C VAL A 87 -14.53 31.01 -14.08
N LEU A 88 -15.57 30.68 -13.30
CA LEU A 88 -15.41 30.29 -11.91
C LEU A 88 -14.67 28.95 -11.76
N GLU A 89 -14.90 27.98 -12.66
CA GLU A 89 -14.10 26.75 -12.70
C GLU A 89 -12.62 27.00 -13.04
N LEU A 90 -12.35 27.89 -13.98
CA LEU A 90 -10.99 28.26 -14.37
C LEU A 90 -10.28 29.03 -13.25
N SER A 91 -11.00 29.85 -12.49
CA SER A 91 -10.45 30.54 -11.33
C SER A 91 -9.93 29.58 -10.26
N LEU A 92 -10.61 28.44 -10.05
CA LEU A 92 -10.14 27.38 -9.16
C LEU A 92 -8.83 26.75 -9.66
N ARG A 93 -8.71 26.53 -10.97
CA ARG A 93 -7.47 25.99 -11.55
C ARG A 93 -6.31 26.97 -11.42
N GLU A 94 -6.54 28.26 -11.65
CA GLU A 94 -5.52 29.30 -11.48
C GLU A 94 -5.07 29.41 -10.01
N ALA A 95 -6.00 29.32 -9.04
CA ALA A 95 -5.66 29.26 -7.62
C ALA A 95 -4.76 28.07 -7.29
N LEU A 96 -5.12 26.86 -7.76
CA LEU A 96 -4.32 25.66 -7.53
C LEU A 96 -2.93 25.74 -8.21
N GLN A 97 -2.84 26.31 -9.41
CA GLN A 97 -1.57 26.51 -10.12
C GLN A 97 -0.65 27.50 -9.39
N LEU A 98 -1.21 28.48 -8.67
CA LEU A 98 -0.47 29.41 -7.83
C LEU A 98 -0.22 28.87 -6.41
N GLY A 99 -0.62 27.62 -6.11
CA GLY A 99 -0.46 27.02 -4.78
C GLY A 99 -1.42 27.57 -3.72
N HIS A 100 -2.45 28.31 -4.12
CA HIS A 100 -3.45 28.88 -3.21
C HIS A 100 -4.61 27.89 -2.99
N ASN A 101 -4.91 27.62 -1.72
CA ASN A 101 -6.03 26.77 -1.31
C ASN A 101 -7.39 27.50 -1.26
N TYR A 102 -7.40 28.78 -1.65
CA TYR A 102 -8.58 29.65 -1.69
C TYR A 102 -8.68 30.35 -3.05
N ILE A 103 -9.88 30.85 -3.39
CA ILE A 103 -10.16 31.62 -4.60
C ILE A 103 -10.38 33.08 -4.20
N GLY A 104 -9.38 33.91 -4.44
CA GLY A 104 -9.44 35.37 -4.35
C GLY A 104 -9.84 36.07 -5.66
N THR A 105 -9.96 37.40 -5.60
CA THR A 105 -10.37 38.28 -6.72
C THR A 105 -9.46 38.13 -7.95
N GLU A 106 -8.16 38.00 -7.73
CA GLU A 106 -7.10 37.76 -8.70
C GLU A 106 -7.35 36.51 -9.54
N HIS A 107 -7.81 35.44 -8.91
CA HIS A 107 -8.04 34.16 -9.59
C HIS A 107 -9.27 34.23 -10.48
N ILE A 108 -10.30 34.97 -10.05
CA ILE A 108 -11.52 35.19 -10.84
C ILE A 108 -11.16 35.99 -12.10
N LEU A 109 -10.32 37.03 -11.97
CA LEU A 109 -9.85 37.80 -13.13
C LEU A 109 -8.97 36.96 -14.06
N LEU A 110 -8.05 36.14 -13.53
CA LEU A 110 -7.26 35.20 -14.33
C LEU A 110 -8.15 34.16 -15.04
N GLY A 111 -9.21 33.70 -14.38
CA GLY A 111 -10.22 32.83 -14.96
C GLY A 111 -10.98 33.47 -16.13
N LEU A 112 -11.34 34.76 -16.02
CA LEU A 112 -11.94 35.54 -17.11
C LEU A 112 -11.01 35.64 -18.31
N ILE A 113 -9.74 35.99 -18.06
CA ILE A 113 -8.72 36.12 -19.10
C ILE A 113 -8.47 34.80 -19.83
N ARG A 114 -8.46 33.68 -19.09
CA ARG A 114 -8.23 32.35 -19.64
C ARG A 114 -9.42 31.80 -20.42
N GLU A 115 -10.65 32.21 -20.07
CA GLU A 115 -11.82 31.89 -20.89
C GLU A 115 -11.76 32.63 -22.24
N GLY A 116 -11.31 33.89 -22.24
CA GLY A 116 -10.77 34.61 -23.41
C GLY A 116 -11.75 34.96 -24.53
N GLU A 117 -12.92 34.34 -24.57
CA GLU A 117 -13.90 34.46 -25.67
C GLU A 117 -15.21 35.14 -25.24
N GLY A 118 -15.47 35.26 -23.95
CA GLY A 118 -16.66 35.87 -23.38
C GLY A 118 -16.71 37.38 -23.55
N VAL A 119 -17.87 37.98 -23.25
CA VAL A 119 -18.09 39.42 -23.41
C VAL A 119 -17.13 40.24 -22.55
N ALA A 120 -16.75 39.75 -21.36
CA ALA A 120 -15.72 40.41 -20.55
C ALA A 120 -14.38 40.55 -21.28
N ALA A 121 -13.95 39.53 -22.02
CA ALA A 121 -12.71 39.58 -22.78
C ALA A 121 -12.82 40.60 -23.93
N GLN A 122 -13.97 40.63 -24.62
CA GLN A 122 -14.24 41.62 -25.68
C GLN A 122 -14.25 43.05 -25.14
N VAL A 123 -14.84 43.28 -23.97
CA VAL A 123 -14.88 44.59 -23.30
C VAL A 123 -13.47 45.04 -22.93
N LEU A 124 -12.65 44.17 -22.33
CA LEU A 124 -11.26 44.48 -22.00
C LEU A 124 -10.44 44.84 -23.24
N VAL A 125 -10.58 44.08 -24.33
CA VAL A 125 -9.88 44.36 -25.60
C VAL A 125 -10.32 45.68 -26.22
N LYS A 126 -11.63 46.00 -26.22
CA LYS A 126 -12.13 47.29 -26.72
C LYS A 126 -11.64 48.48 -25.92
N LEU A 127 -11.47 48.32 -24.61
CA LEU A 127 -10.89 49.34 -23.72
C LEU A 127 -9.35 49.42 -23.81
N GLY A 128 -8.74 48.75 -24.79
CA GLY A 128 -7.31 48.82 -25.07
C GLY A 128 -6.45 47.91 -24.19
N ALA A 129 -7.06 46.99 -23.44
CA ALA A 129 -6.33 46.06 -22.58
C ALA A 129 -6.02 44.75 -23.34
N ASP A 130 -4.72 44.48 -23.55
CA ASP A 130 -4.27 43.16 -23.96
C ASP A 130 -4.43 42.18 -22.79
N LEU A 131 -5.19 41.11 -23.01
CA LEU A 131 -5.45 40.05 -22.03
C LEU A 131 -4.15 39.47 -21.42
N ASN A 132 -3.08 39.35 -22.21
CA ASN A 132 -1.78 38.89 -21.71
C ASN A 132 -1.14 39.91 -20.76
N ARG A 133 -1.29 41.19 -21.05
CA ARG A 133 -0.79 42.28 -20.20
C ARG A 133 -1.57 42.38 -18.89
N VAL A 134 -2.90 42.19 -18.93
CA VAL A 134 -3.73 42.11 -17.71
C VAL A 134 -3.27 40.94 -16.83
N ARG A 135 -3.00 39.77 -17.42
CA ARG A 135 -2.49 38.60 -16.69
C ARG A 135 -1.14 38.89 -16.02
N GLN A 136 -0.20 39.48 -16.75
CA GLN A 136 1.11 39.85 -16.21
C GLN A 136 0.99 40.83 -15.03
N GLN A 137 0.12 41.82 -15.15
CA GLN A 137 -0.12 42.82 -14.10
C GLN A 137 -0.68 42.20 -12.82
N VAL A 138 -1.63 41.26 -12.94
CA VAL A 138 -2.18 40.53 -11.78
C VAL A 138 -1.09 39.70 -11.09
N ILE A 139 -0.26 38.98 -11.86
CA ILE A 139 0.86 38.19 -11.31
C ILE A 139 1.88 39.09 -10.62
N GLN A 140 2.21 40.24 -11.20
CA GLN A 140 3.14 41.21 -10.60
C GLN A 140 2.61 41.77 -9.28
N LEU A 141 1.32 42.11 -9.21
CA LEU A 141 0.69 42.58 -7.98
C LEU A 141 0.62 41.50 -6.90
N LEU A 142 0.44 40.23 -7.29
CA LEU A 142 0.45 39.10 -6.36
C LEU A 142 1.83 38.88 -5.74
N SER A 143 2.89 38.95 -6.54
CA SER A 143 4.28 38.85 -6.04
C SER A 143 4.64 39.98 -5.09
N GLY A 144 4.02 41.16 -5.23
CA GLY A 144 4.20 42.29 -4.31
C GLY A 144 3.36 42.21 -3.03
N TYR A 145 2.26 41.45 -3.01
CA TYR A 145 1.30 41.40 -1.90
C TYR A 145 1.51 40.27 -0.88
N GLN A 146 2.39 39.29 -1.16
CA GLN A 146 2.76 38.27 -0.17
C GLN A 146 3.49 38.84 1.07
N GLY A 147 3.76 40.15 1.11
CA GLY A 147 4.36 40.85 2.26
C GLY A 147 3.42 41.70 3.11
N GLY A 148 2.09 41.59 3.02
CA GLY A 148 1.21 42.56 3.72
C GLY A 148 -0.15 42.05 4.21
N LYS A 149 -0.23 41.77 5.53
CA LYS A 149 -1.33 42.00 6.49
C LYS A 149 -0.86 41.40 7.83
N GLU A 150 -0.80 42.07 8.99
CA GLU A 150 -1.59 43.18 9.54
C GLU A 150 -0.70 44.20 10.27
N SER A 151 -1.03 45.47 10.07
CA SER A 151 -0.50 46.62 10.79
C SER A 151 -1.13 46.72 12.18
N ALA A 152 -0.43 46.22 13.20
CA ALA A 152 -0.63 46.63 14.58
C ALA A 152 0.17 47.92 14.85
N THR A 153 -0.56 48.99 15.13
CA THR A 153 -0.20 50.22 15.85
C THR A 153 1.28 50.47 16.16
N ALA A 154 1.80 51.56 15.56
CA ALA A 154 3.11 52.13 15.83
C ALA A 154 3.27 52.61 17.29
N GLY A 155 4.38 52.21 17.91
CA GLY A 155 4.84 52.75 19.19
C GLY A 155 6.16 52.12 19.67
N GLY A 156 7.29 52.78 19.37
CA GLY A 156 8.60 52.57 20.03
C GLY A 156 9.56 51.61 19.32
N PRO A 157 10.85 51.98 19.14
CA PRO A 157 11.85 51.06 18.60
C PRO A 157 12.28 50.07 19.69
N ALA A 158 11.96 48.79 19.51
CA ALA A 158 12.57 47.70 20.24
C ALA A 158 13.74 47.15 19.41
N GLU A 159 14.95 47.20 19.97
CA GLU A 159 16.16 46.56 19.44
C GLU A 159 15.95 45.03 19.30
N GLY A 160 16.39 44.44 18.18
CA GLY A 160 16.76 43.01 18.18
C GLY A 160 16.40 42.08 17.01
N THR A 161 15.84 42.52 15.87
CA THR A 161 15.62 41.59 14.72
C THR A 161 16.72 41.68 13.66
N PRO A 162 17.52 40.61 13.42
CA PRO A 162 18.44 40.56 12.29
C PRO A 162 17.69 40.32 10.98
N SER A 163 18.20 40.94 9.93
CA SER A 163 17.74 40.88 8.54
C SER A 163 17.53 39.45 8.03
N THR A 164 16.32 39.14 7.57
CA THR A 164 16.02 37.96 6.75
C THR A 164 16.79 38.01 5.44
N SER A 165 17.22 36.85 4.95
CA SER A 165 18.21 36.73 3.89
C SER A 165 17.53 36.28 2.61
N LEU A 166 17.25 37.23 1.70
CA LEU A 166 16.44 37.03 0.51
C LEU A 166 16.93 35.88 -0.41
N VAL A 167 18.24 35.60 -0.48
CA VAL A 167 18.78 34.56 -1.37
C VAL A 167 18.73 33.17 -0.71
N LEU A 168 19.15 33.03 0.55
CA LEU A 168 18.97 31.78 1.30
C LEU A 168 17.50 31.36 1.46
N ASP A 169 16.59 32.30 1.69
CA ASP A 169 15.16 32.00 1.84
C ASP A 169 14.53 31.55 0.49
N GLN A 170 15.17 31.86 -0.65
CA GLN A 170 14.74 31.39 -1.97
C GLN A 170 15.14 29.93 -2.25
N PHE A 171 16.30 29.49 -1.76
CA PHE A 171 16.88 28.18 -2.07
C PHE A 171 16.94 27.23 -0.86
N GLY A 172 16.40 27.64 0.27
CA GLY A 172 16.48 26.91 1.53
C GLY A 172 15.34 27.26 2.46
N ARG A 173 15.29 26.55 3.60
CA ARG A 173 14.26 26.74 4.64
C ARG A 173 14.93 27.05 5.97
N ASN A 174 14.51 28.12 6.62
CA ASN A 174 14.97 28.45 7.97
C ASN A 174 14.21 27.61 9.02
N LEU A 175 14.89 26.63 9.62
CA LEU A 175 14.30 25.80 10.67
C LEU A 175 14.17 26.55 11.99
N THR A 176 15.07 27.47 12.31
CA THR A 176 14.98 28.31 13.51
C THR A 176 13.75 29.22 13.47
N GLN A 177 13.43 29.78 12.31
CA GLN A 177 12.19 30.53 12.12
C GLN A 177 10.96 29.64 12.22
N ALA A 178 10.96 28.47 11.56
CA ALA A 178 9.87 27.51 11.67
C ALA A 178 9.64 27.06 13.13
N ALA A 179 10.70 26.93 13.93
CA ALA A 179 10.61 26.64 15.36
C ALA A 179 9.95 27.79 16.14
N ARG A 180 10.31 29.06 15.87
CA ARG A 180 9.65 30.24 16.47
C ARG A 180 8.17 30.30 16.13
N GLU A 181 7.80 29.92 14.91
CA GLU A 181 6.42 29.89 14.44
C GLU A 181 5.66 28.62 14.88
N SER A 182 6.26 27.74 15.70
CA SER A 182 5.68 26.47 16.14
C SER A 182 5.24 25.55 14.98
N LYS A 183 5.94 25.65 13.85
CA LYS A 183 5.70 24.86 12.63
C LYS A 183 6.50 23.56 12.57
N LEU A 184 7.51 23.35 13.43
CA LEU A 184 8.24 22.08 13.51
C LEU A 184 7.49 21.04 14.34
N ASP A 185 7.80 19.77 14.10
CA ASP A 185 7.26 18.67 14.90
C ASP A 185 7.94 18.60 16.29
N PRO A 186 7.24 18.15 17.33
CA PRO A 186 7.86 17.93 18.63
C PRO A 186 8.92 16.83 18.55
N VAL A 187 10.08 17.08 19.14
CA VAL A 187 11.19 16.12 19.13
C VAL A 187 11.22 15.34 20.44
N ILE A 188 11.09 14.02 20.35
CA ILE A 188 10.93 13.13 21.49
C ILE A 188 12.05 12.09 21.49
N GLY A 189 12.72 11.90 22.64
CA GLY A 189 13.68 10.83 22.84
C GLY A 189 15.03 10.96 22.11
N ARG A 190 15.40 12.17 21.65
CA ARG A 190 16.66 12.45 20.90
C ARG A 190 17.65 13.37 21.63
N GLU A 191 17.51 13.49 22.95
CA GLU A 191 18.31 14.41 23.77
C GLU A 191 19.81 14.14 23.67
N LYS A 192 20.23 12.86 23.69
CA LYS A 192 21.65 12.46 23.63
C LYS A 192 22.28 12.83 22.29
N GLU A 193 21.57 12.61 21.19
CA GLU A 193 22.02 12.95 19.84
C GLU A 193 22.10 14.47 19.66
N ILE A 194 21.09 15.22 20.13
CA ILE A 194 21.09 16.69 20.09
C ILE A 194 22.24 17.25 20.91
N GLU A 195 22.45 16.76 22.13
CA GLU A 195 23.59 17.15 22.98
C GLU A 195 24.91 16.87 22.27
N ARG A 196 25.04 15.70 21.65
CA ARG A 196 26.24 15.35 20.89
C ARG A 196 26.47 16.27 19.70
N VAL A 197 25.43 16.66 18.98
CA VAL A 197 25.50 17.64 17.89
C VAL A 197 25.98 19.00 18.42
N MET A 198 25.44 19.49 19.54
CA MET A 198 25.88 20.74 20.18
C MET A 198 27.35 20.69 20.60
N GLN A 199 27.78 19.57 21.19
CA GLN A 199 29.17 19.34 21.59
C GLN A 199 30.11 19.41 20.39
N VAL A 200 29.73 18.82 19.25
CA VAL A 200 30.55 18.82 18.02
C VAL A 200 30.60 20.21 17.40
N LEU A 201 29.46 20.89 17.24
CA LEU A 201 29.40 22.24 16.65
C LEU A 201 30.22 23.27 17.43
N SER A 202 30.34 23.08 18.76
CA SER A 202 31.10 23.97 19.65
C SER A 202 32.61 23.71 19.66
N ARG A 203 33.11 22.70 18.90
CA ARG A 203 34.56 22.43 18.80
C ARG A 203 35.27 23.46 17.94
N ARG A 204 36.56 23.65 18.21
CA ARG A 204 37.45 24.48 17.37
C ARG A 204 37.85 23.80 16.06
N THR A 205 37.98 22.48 16.07
CA THR A 205 38.33 21.65 14.91
C THR A 205 37.39 20.44 14.85
N LYS A 206 37.14 19.89 13.65
CA LYS A 206 36.12 18.84 13.41
C LYS A 206 34.75 19.23 13.97
N ASN A 207 34.31 20.44 13.63
CA ASN A 207 33.09 21.05 14.13
C ASN A 207 31.87 20.87 13.22
N ASN A 208 31.94 19.91 12.30
CA ASN A 208 30.83 19.55 11.43
C ASN A 208 30.32 18.15 11.82
N PRO A 209 29.16 18.03 12.50
CA PRO A 209 28.58 16.72 12.78
C PRO A 209 28.01 16.07 11.51
N VAL A 210 28.10 14.74 11.44
CA VAL A 210 27.40 13.93 10.44
C VAL A 210 26.55 12.90 11.16
N LEU A 211 25.24 12.99 10.98
CA LEU A 211 24.25 12.04 11.48
C LEU A 211 24.25 10.81 10.57
N ILE A 212 24.70 9.68 11.12
CA ILE A 212 24.78 8.40 10.42
C ILE A 212 23.71 7.47 10.99
N GLY A 213 22.82 7.02 10.13
CA GLY A 213 21.76 6.07 10.48
C GLY A 213 20.99 5.67 9.23
N GLU A 214 20.18 4.62 9.36
CA GLU A 214 19.32 4.15 8.27
C GLU A 214 18.27 5.21 7.89
N PRO A 215 17.68 5.17 6.69
CA PRO A 215 16.54 6.01 6.33
C PRO A 215 15.37 5.81 7.30
N GLY A 216 14.61 6.86 7.58
CA GLY A 216 13.42 6.79 8.43
C GLY A 216 13.67 6.83 9.94
N VAL A 217 14.90 6.69 10.45
CA VAL A 217 15.16 6.71 11.92
C VAL A 217 14.98 8.08 12.59
N GLY A 218 14.70 9.14 11.83
CA GLY A 218 14.51 10.49 12.37
C GLY A 218 15.79 11.33 12.48
N LYS A 219 16.69 11.25 11.49
CA LYS A 219 17.90 12.10 11.41
C LYS A 219 17.54 13.60 11.36
N THR A 220 16.54 13.96 10.56
CA THR A 220 16.00 15.33 10.45
C THR A 220 15.41 15.83 11.78
N ALA A 221 14.75 14.95 12.55
CA ALA A 221 14.20 15.30 13.86
C ALA A 221 15.26 15.74 14.88
N VAL A 222 16.48 15.17 14.83
CA VAL A 222 17.60 15.63 15.67
C VAL A 222 17.95 17.10 15.36
N VAL A 223 17.89 17.48 14.09
CA VAL A 223 18.24 18.82 13.62
C VAL A 223 17.13 19.83 13.93
N GLU A 224 15.87 19.43 13.76
CA GLU A 224 14.71 20.23 14.21
C GLU A 224 14.74 20.45 15.72
N GLY A 225 15.15 19.43 16.50
CA GLY A 225 15.30 19.53 17.94
C GLY A 225 16.38 20.52 18.35
N LEU A 226 17.50 20.54 17.62
CA LEU A 226 18.51 21.59 17.79
C LEU A 226 17.94 22.97 17.48
N ALA A 227 17.16 23.14 16.41
CA ALA A 227 16.56 24.42 16.07
C ALA A 227 15.60 24.91 17.18
N GLN A 228 14.80 24.02 17.77
CA GLN A 228 13.96 24.32 18.92
C GLN A 228 14.78 24.71 20.16
N ALA A 229 15.86 23.98 20.46
CA ALA A 229 16.74 24.29 21.59
C ALA A 229 17.39 25.68 21.45
N ILE A 230 17.83 26.05 20.23
CA ILE A 230 18.38 27.39 19.94
C ILE A 230 17.34 28.47 20.24
N VAL A 231 16.09 28.29 19.81
CA VAL A 231 14.99 29.26 20.04
C VAL A 231 14.65 29.38 21.53
N LYS A 232 14.67 28.27 22.27
CA LYS A 232 14.41 28.25 23.72
C LYS A 232 15.58 28.80 24.55
N GLY A 233 16.76 28.98 23.95
CA GLY A 233 17.97 29.38 24.65
C GLY A 233 18.62 28.25 25.46
N GLU A 234 18.26 26.99 25.20
CA GLU A 234 18.80 25.79 25.86
C GLU A 234 20.11 25.31 25.19
N VAL A 235 20.92 26.24 24.68
CA VAL A 235 22.16 25.96 23.95
C VAL A 235 23.35 26.71 24.56
N PRO A 236 24.58 26.21 24.39
CA PRO A 236 25.78 26.95 24.80
C PRO A 236 25.87 28.35 24.15
N GLU A 237 26.54 29.30 24.82
CA GLU A 237 26.73 30.67 24.33
C GLU A 237 27.33 30.74 22.91
N THR A 238 28.12 29.73 22.49
CA THR A 238 28.67 29.62 21.13
C THR A 238 27.63 29.38 20.04
N LEU A 239 26.48 28.81 20.41
CA LEU A 239 25.37 28.47 19.51
C LEU A 239 24.15 29.39 19.70
N LYS A 240 24.20 30.26 20.71
CA LYS A 240 23.20 31.29 20.93
C LYS A 240 23.13 32.21 19.72
N ASP A 241 21.92 32.61 19.35
CA ASP A 241 21.60 33.47 18.20
C ASP A 241 21.94 32.91 16.81
N LYS A 242 22.48 31.68 16.72
CA LYS A 242 22.72 31.02 15.44
C LYS A 242 21.39 30.71 14.72
N GLN A 243 21.42 30.71 13.40
CA GLN A 243 20.30 30.37 12.55
C GLN A 243 20.57 29.06 11.81
N LEU A 244 19.61 28.14 11.84
CA LEU A 244 19.74 26.84 11.20
C LEU A 244 18.93 26.79 9.91
N TYR A 245 19.62 26.55 8.80
CA TYR A 245 19.06 26.58 7.44
C TYR A 245 19.23 25.23 6.76
N THR A 246 18.19 24.73 6.12
CA THR A 246 18.29 23.60 5.19
C THR A 246 18.49 24.12 3.76
N LEU A 247 19.23 23.38 2.95
CA LEU A 247 19.41 23.68 1.53
C LEU A 247 18.67 22.68 0.67
N ASP A 248 17.82 23.15 -0.24
CA ASP A 248 17.18 22.30 -1.24
C ASP A 248 18.03 22.29 -2.52
N LEU A 249 18.72 21.18 -2.76
CA LEU A 249 19.54 21.00 -3.95
C LEU A 249 18.67 20.93 -5.22
N GLY A 250 17.45 20.41 -5.13
CA GLY A 250 16.48 20.38 -6.23
C GLY A 250 16.10 21.79 -6.66
N ALA A 251 15.84 22.69 -5.72
CA ALA A 251 15.55 24.11 -6.00
C ALA A 251 16.72 24.84 -6.67
N LEU A 252 17.97 24.50 -6.31
CA LEU A 252 19.15 25.07 -6.96
C LEU A 252 19.30 24.62 -8.42
N VAL A 253 18.98 23.35 -8.70
CA VAL A 253 19.00 22.76 -10.05
C VAL A 253 17.81 23.24 -10.89
N ALA A 254 16.64 23.46 -10.28
CA ALA A 254 15.44 23.93 -10.95
C ALA A 254 15.70 25.26 -11.70
N GLY A 255 15.43 25.27 -13.00
CA GLY A 255 15.67 26.43 -13.85
C GLY A 255 17.15 26.75 -14.13
N SER A 256 18.08 25.84 -13.85
CA SER A 256 19.44 25.89 -14.41
C SER A 256 19.49 25.06 -15.70
N ARG A 257 20.02 25.61 -16.80
CA ARG A 257 20.21 24.87 -18.06
C ARG A 257 21.60 24.28 -18.16
N TYR A 258 22.58 24.91 -17.51
CA TYR A 258 23.97 24.51 -17.54
C TYR A 258 24.49 24.29 -16.12
N ARG A 259 25.42 23.35 -15.97
CA ARG A 259 26.12 23.06 -14.71
C ARG A 259 26.78 24.30 -14.09
N GLY A 260 27.27 25.22 -14.93
CA GLY A 260 27.86 26.48 -14.47
C GLY A 260 26.88 27.39 -13.73
N ASP A 261 25.60 27.40 -14.14
CA ASP A 261 24.55 28.21 -13.49
C ASP A 261 24.29 27.70 -12.07
N PHE A 262 24.27 26.38 -11.88
CA PHE A 262 24.17 25.75 -10.57
C PHE A 262 25.35 26.13 -9.66
N GLU A 263 26.58 26.01 -10.17
CA GLU A 263 27.77 26.37 -9.39
C GLU A 263 27.79 27.85 -9.01
N GLU A 264 27.34 28.73 -9.90
CA GLU A 264 27.24 30.17 -9.60
C GLU A 264 26.20 30.46 -8.51
N ARG A 265 25.02 29.82 -8.57
CA ARG A 265 23.99 29.93 -7.52
C ARG A 265 24.50 29.41 -6.18
N LEU A 266 25.14 28.24 -6.17
CA LEU A 266 25.73 27.67 -4.96
C LEU A 266 26.82 28.58 -4.37
N LYS A 267 27.67 29.17 -5.22
CA LYS A 267 28.68 30.16 -4.78
C LYS A 267 28.04 31.41 -4.17
N LYS A 268 26.91 31.89 -4.70
CA LYS A 268 26.18 33.04 -4.13
C LYS A 268 25.65 32.71 -2.74
N VAL A 269 24.99 31.56 -2.58
CA VAL A 269 24.47 31.06 -1.30
C VAL A 269 25.61 30.91 -0.28
N LEU A 270 26.70 30.24 -0.65
CA LEU A 270 27.85 30.03 0.25
C LEU A 270 28.56 31.35 0.62
N LYS A 271 28.63 32.32 -0.29
CA LYS A 271 29.19 33.64 0.00
C LYS A 271 28.34 34.41 1.03
N GLU A 272 27.02 34.26 0.97
CA GLU A 272 26.11 34.86 1.94
C GLU A 272 26.26 34.24 3.32
N ILE A 273 26.30 32.90 3.39
CA ILE A 273 26.55 32.15 4.64
C ILE A 273 27.85 32.61 5.31
N ARG A 274 28.93 32.74 4.51
CA ARG A 274 30.22 33.21 5.00
C ARG A 274 30.18 34.66 5.52
N THR A 275 29.47 35.55 4.83
CA THR A 275 29.38 36.97 5.20
C THR A 275 28.64 37.16 6.51
N ARG A 276 27.57 36.40 6.73
CA ARG A 276 26.75 36.51 7.93
C ARG A 276 27.41 35.86 9.16
N GLY A 277 27.99 34.67 9.01
CA GLY A 277 28.71 33.97 10.08
C GLY A 277 27.84 33.44 11.24
N ASP A 278 26.54 33.74 11.28
CA ASP A 278 25.56 33.25 12.24
C ASP A 278 24.82 31.97 11.76
N ILE A 279 25.10 31.50 10.53
CA ILE A 279 24.35 30.41 9.89
C ILE A 279 25.02 29.05 10.11
N ILE A 280 24.20 28.06 10.47
CA ILE A 280 24.52 26.63 10.46
C ILE A 280 23.73 25.99 9.32
N LEU A 281 24.42 25.31 8.41
CA LEU A 281 23.81 24.69 7.23
C LEU A 281 23.51 23.21 7.48
N PHE A 282 22.27 22.78 7.28
CA PHE A 282 21.87 21.37 7.29
C PHE A 282 21.75 20.82 5.87
N ILE A 283 22.33 19.63 5.66
CA ILE A 283 22.34 18.90 4.40
C ILE A 283 21.91 17.46 4.69
N ASP A 284 20.68 17.09 4.33
CA ASP A 284 20.09 15.79 4.68
C ASP A 284 20.72 14.62 3.91
N GLU A 285 21.11 14.84 2.66
CA GLU A 285 21.78 13.84 1.83
C GLU A 285 23.19 14.29 1.47
N LEU A 286 24.08 14.31 2.48
CA LEU A 286 25.42 14.88 2.32
C LEU A 286 26.22 14.22 1.18
N HIS A 287 25.95 12.94 0.90
CA HIS A 287 26.61 12.19 -0.17
C HIS A 287 26.31 12.75 -1.57
N THR A 288 25.16 13.39 -1.81
CA THR A 288 24.80 13.98 -3.11
C THR A 288 25.73 15.13 -3.52
N LEU A 289 26.37 15.77 -2.54
CA LEU A 289 27.34 16.84 -2.75
C LEU A 289 28.77 16.33 -2.86
N VAL A 290 29.03 15.08 -2.45
CA VAL A 290 30.38 14.52 -2.25
C VAL A 290 30.72 13.38 -3.20
N GLY A 291 29.75 12.57 -3.61
CA GLY A 291 29.92 11.49 -4.58
C GLY A 291 29.27 11.82 -5.93
N ALA A 292 29.78 11.41 -7.09
CA ALA A 292 31.07 10.89 -7.55
C ALA A 292 30.90 10.80 -9.08
N GLY A 293 31.89 11.23 -9.87
CA GLY A 293 31.83 11.25 -11.34
C GLY A 293 31.81 9.86 -12.02
N ALA A 294 30.85 9.01 -11.66
CA ALA A 294 30.63 7.69 -12.25
C ALA A 294 29.36 7.61 -13.12
N ALA A 295 28.46 8.60 -13.04
CA ALA A 295 27.36 8.77 -13.99
C ALA A 295 27.53 10.12 -14.71
N GLU A 296 27.42 10.13 -16.04
CA GLU A 296 27.35 11.34 -16.86
C GLU A 296 26.16 12.21 -16.40
N GLY A 297 26.35 13.05 -15.38
CA GLY A 297 25.29 13.89 -14.82
C GLY A 297 25.39 14.24 -13.34
N ALA A 298 26.23 13.56 -12.53
CA ALA A 298 26.37 13.88 -11.12
C ALA A 298 27.05 15.25 -10.90
N ILE A 299 26.44 16.09 -10.06
CA ILE A 299 26.85 17.46 -9.78
C ILE A 299 27.93 17.45 -8.69
N ASP A 300 29.18 17.78 -9.04
CA ASP A 300 30.30 17.80 -8.07
C ASP A 300 30.42 19.15 -7.36
N ALA A 301 29.68 19.31 -6.26
CA ALA A 301 29.76 20.46 -5.37
C ALA A 301 30.93 20.37 -4.36
N ALA A 302 31.58 19.22 -4.25
CA ALA A 302 32.61 18.95 -3.24
C ALA A 302 33.82 19.89 -3.43
N SER A 303 34.17 20.19 -4.68
CA SER A 303 35.26 21.11 -5.03
C SER A 303 35.06 22.53 -4.46
N ILE A 304 33.82 22.98 -4.32
CA ILE A 304 33.45 24.32 -3.80
C ILE A 304 33.38 24.30 -2.27
N LEU A 305 32.89 23.21 -1.67
CA LEU A 305 32.68 23.09 -0.22
C LEU A 305 33.97 22.80 0.55
N LYS A 306 34.86 21.95 -0.02
CA LYS A 306 36.11 21.51 0.63
C LYS A 306 36.96 22.67 1.16
N PRO A 307 37.24 23.75 0.40
CA PRO A 307 38.03 24.87 0.91
C PRO A 307 37.38 25.60 2.09
N MET A 308 36.06 25.75 2.11
CA MET A 308 35.33 26.47 3.15
C MET A 308 35.25 25.65 4.44
N LEU A 309 34.97 24.34 4.32
CA LEU A 309 35.06 23.39 5.43
C LEU A 309 36.49 23.29 5.96
N ALA A 310 37.49 23.35 5.09
CA ALA A 310 38.89 23.28 5.47
C ALA A 310 39.31 24.45 6.37
N ARG A 311 38.82 25.65 6.07
CA ARG A 311 39.07 26.90 6.80
C ARG A 311 38.15 27.14 7.99
N GLY A 312 37.13 26.29 8.19
CA GLY A 312 36.13 26.48 9.24
C GLY A 312 35.20 27.68 9.01
N GLU A 313 35.12 28.18 7.77
CA GLU A 313 34.25 29.31 7.38
C GLU A 313 32.80 28.87 7.16
N LEU A 314 32.55 27.56 7.10
CA LEU A 314 31.25 26.95 6.91
C LEU A 314 31.02 25.91 8.02
N GLN A 315 30.01 26.13 8.85
CA GLN A 315 29.52 25.14 9.81
C GLN A 315 28.37 24.36 9.19
N THR A 316 28.51 23.03 9.13
CA THR A 316 27.55 22.14 8.49
C THR A 316 27.16 20.99 9.40
N ILE A 317 25.89 20.62 9.34
CA ILE A 317 25.35 19.36 9.85
C ILE A 317 24.98 18.53 8.62
N GLY A 318 25.61 17.37 8.45
CA GLY A 318 25.24 16.42 7.41
C GLY A 318 24.37 15.29 7.95
N ALA A 319 23.54 14.70 7.11
CA ALA A 319 22.98 13.38 7.34
C ALA A 319 23.30 12.46 6.15
N THR A 320 23.43 11.15 6.41
CA THR A 320 23.74 10.12 5.40
C THR A 320 23.48 8.72 5.97
N THR A 321 23.47 7.70 5.12
CA THR A 321 23.47 6.30 5.55
C THR A 321 24.89 5.80 5.86
N LEU A 322 25.00 4.68 6.56
CA LEU A 322 26.31 4.10 6.90
C LEU A 322 27.12 3.72 5.64
N ASP A 323 26.44 3.18 4.63
CA ASP A 323 27.06 2.72 3.39
C ASP A 323 27.60 3.88 2.55
N GLU A 324 26.82 4.95 2.43
CA GLU A 324 27.24 6.19 1.76
C GLU A 324 28.41 6.85 2.48
N TYR A 325 28.37 6.91 3.81
CA TYR A 325 29.46 7.47 4.61
C TYR A 325 30.78 6.73 4.32
N ARG A 326 30.76 5.40 4.36
CA ARG A 326 31.92 4.55 4.03
C ARG A 326 32.40 4.74 2.59
N LYS A 327 31.46 4.85 1.65
CA LYS A 327 31.78 4.92 0.22
C LYS A 327 32.34 6.27 -0.20
N TYR A 328 31.80 7.38 0.32
CA TYR A 328 32.06 8.72 -0.18
C TYR A 328 32.79 9.63 0.80
N LEU A 329 32.56 9.52 2.11
CA LEU A 329 33.16 10.41 3.11
C LEU A 329 34.43 9.83 3.72
N GLU A 330 34.41 8.56 4.13
CA GLU A 330 35.54 7.91 4.81
C GLU A 330 36.75 7.72 3.88
N LYS A 331 36.52 7.57 2.57
CA LYS A 331 37.59 7.47 1.57
C LYS A 331 38.25 8.82 1.24
N ASP A 332 37.59 9.94 1.54
CA ASP A 332 38.12 11.28 1.25
C ASP A 332 38.78 11.91 2.48
N ALA A 333 40.11 11.85 2.51
CA ALA A 333 40.92 12.36 3.62
C ALA A 333 40.71 13.86 3.93
N ALA A 334 40.21 14.66 2.99
CA ALA A 334 39.94 16.08 3.24
C ALA A 334 38.65 16.27 4.04
N LEU A 335 37.60 15.50 3.74
CA LEU A 335 36.29 15.59 4.38
C LEU A 335 36.25 14.83 5.71
N GLU A 336 36.86 13.64 5.78
CA GLU A 336 36.98 12.84 7.01
C GLU A 336 37.61 13.63 8.17
N ARG A 337 38.57 14.52 7.85
CA ARG A 337 39.22 15.38 8.85
C ARG A 337 38.37 16.57 9.31
N ARG A 338 37.20 16.80 8.72
CA ARG A 338 36.31 17.94 9.02
C ARG A 338 34.98 17.52 9.60
N PHE A 339 34.52 16.32 9.26
CA PHE A 339 33.30 15.75 9.77
C PHE A 339 33.55 14.86 11.00
N GLN A 340 32.59 14.84 11.91
CA GLN A 340 32.56 13.97 13.07
C GLN A 340 31.29 13.11 12.99
N PRO A 341 31.42 11.77 12.89
CA PRO A 341 30.27 10.89 12.85
C PRO A 341 29.55 10.87 14.20
N ILE A 342 28.22 10.88 14.14
CA ILE A 342 27.27 10.70 15.25
C ILE A 342 26.28 9.63 14.80
N GLN A 343 26.21 8.53 15.54
CA GLN A 343 25.32 7.42 15.20
C GLN A 343 23.90 7.72 15.71
N VAL A 344 22.91 7.62 14.82
CA VAL A 344 21.49 7.74 15.13
C VAL A 344 20.88 6.34 15.02
N ALA A 345 20.54 5.77 16.16
CA ALA A 345 19.93 4.45 16.23
C ALA A 345 18.41 4.51 15.98
N GLU A 346 17.85 3.40 15.49
CA GLU A 346 16.41 3.17 15.49
C GLU A 346 15.86 3.30 16.93
N PRO A 347 14.76 4.05 17.13
CA PRO A 347 14.15 4.19 18.45
C PRO A 347 13.55 2.86 18.93
N SER A 348 13.54 2.67 20.25
CA SER A 348 12.84 1.54 20.86
C SER A 348 11.32 1.64 20.67
N LEU A 349 10.62 0.51 20.67
CA LEU A 349 9.17 0.46 20.52
C LEU A 349 8.42 1.39 21.52
N PRO A 350 8.77 1.46 22.82
CA PRO A 350 8.18 2.44 23.75
C PRO A 350 8.41 3.89 23.34
N HIS A 351 9.63 4.24 22.88
CA HIS A 351 9.93 5.59 22.40
C HIS A 351 9.15 5.92 21.13
N THR A 352 8.96 4.96 20.22
CA THR A 352 8.16 5.16 19.01
C THR A 352 6.71 5.46 19.36
N ILE A 353 6.13 4.78 20.35
CA ILE A 353 4.76 5.08 20.82
C ILE A 353 4.68 6.52 21.34
N GLU A 354 5.68 6.99 22.09
CA GLU A 354 5.73 8.38 22.55
C GLU A 354 5.85 9.37 21.40
N ILE A 355 6.70 9.08 20.40
CA ILE A 355 6.82 9.88 19.17
C ILE A 355 5.46 10.00 18.49
N LEU A 356 4.76 8.88 18.29
CA LEU A 356 3.43 8.88 17.69
C LEU A 356 2.40 9.69 18.50
N LYS A 357 2.46 9.62 19.85
CA LYS A 357 1.61 10.44 20.72
C LYS A 357 1.88 11.93 20.55
N GLY A 358 3.14 12.34 20.40
CA GLY A 358 3.51 13.73 20.14
C GLY A 358 3.05 14.23 18.77
N LEU A 359 2.97 13.36 17.77
CA LEU A 359 2.53 13.71 16.41
C LEU A 359 1.01 13.64 16.23
N ARG A 360 0.26 13.04 17.17
CA ARG A 360 -1.19 12.81 17.09
C ARG A 360 -1.95 14.05 16.67
N ASP A 361 -1.83 15.14 17.43
CA ASP A 361 -2.65 16.35 17.22
C ASP A 361 -2.50 16.93 15.80
N ARG A 362 -1.30 16.80 15.21
CA ARG A 362 -1.02 17.27 13.85
C ARG A 362 -1.70 16.39 12.80
N TYR A 363 -1.61 15.06 12.94
CA TYR A 363 -2.27 14.12 12.02
C TYR A 363 -3.79 14.17 12.15
N GLU A 364 -4.31 14.28 13.37
CA GLU A 364 -5.74 14.47 13.64
C GLU A 364 -6.26 15.74 12.97
N ALA A 365 -5.56 16.87 13.13
CA ALA A 365 -5.95 18.13 12.49
C ALA A 365 -5.84 18.07 10.95
N HIS A 366 -4.79 17.43 10.42
CA HIS A 366 -4.55 17.33 8.98
C HIS A 366 -5.61 16.47 8.29
N HIS A 367 -5.96 15.32 8.88
CA HIS A 367 -6.90 14.36 8.29
C HIS A 367 -8.34 14.53 8.75
N ARG A 368 -8.57 15.30 9.82
CA ARG A 368 -9.86 15.48 10.49
C ARG A 368 -10.42 14.15 11.03
N VAL A 369 -9.57 13.43 11.74
CA VAL A 369 -9.86 12.15 12.40
C VAL A 369 -9.42 12.23 13.85
N SER A 370 -9.90 11.33 14.71
CA SER A 370 -9.37 11.10 16.05
C SER A 370 -8.61 9.78 16.07
N ILE A 371 -7.44 9.74 16.68
CA ILE A 371 -6.55 8.58 16.70
C ILE A 371 -6.45 8.06 18.13
N THR A 372 -6.91 6.83 18.35
CA THR A 372 -6.93 6.21 19.68
C THR A 372 -5.52 5.89 20.20
N ASP A 373 -5.37 5.79 21.52
CA ASP A 373 -4.14 5.27 22.15
C ASP A 373 -3.83 3.84 21.69
N ALA A 374 -4.87 3.01 21.55
CA ALA A 374 -4.74 1.64 21.06
C ALA A 374 -4.19 1.61 19.62
N ALA A 375 -4.68 2.49 18.73
CA ALA A 375 -4.18 2.58 17.35
C ALA A 375 -2.70 2.95 17.28
N LEU A 376 -2.21 3.86 18.13
CA LEU A 376 -0.78 4.23 18.16
C LEU A 376 0.10 3.06 18.60
N VAL A 377 -0.32 2.35 19.66
CA VAL A 377 0.39 1.16 20.14
C VAL A 377 0.38 0.06 19.08
N ALA A 378 -0.76 -0.14 18.43
CA ALA A 378 -0.91 -1.10 17.33
C ALA A 378 -0.01 -0.74 16.15
N ALA A 379 -0.01 0.52 15.70
CA ALA A 379 0.82 0.97 14.59
C ALA A 379 2.31 0.70 14.85
N ALA A 380 2.82 1.04 16.05
CA ALA A 380 4.21 0.75 16.40
C ALA A 380 4.51 -0.75 16.47
N THR A 381 3.64 -1.53 17.11
CA THR A 381 3.87 -2.97 17.34
C THR A 381 3.73 -3.79 16.06
N LEU A 382 2.72 -3.48 15.26
CA LEU A 382 2.46 -4.15 13.99
C LEU A 382 3.51 -3.75 12.94
N ALA A 383 3.88 -2.47 12.85
CA ALA A 383 4.96 -2.07 11.94
C ALA A 383 6.30 -2.73 12.31
N ASP A 384 6.65 -2.83 13.60
CA ASP A 384 7.86 -3.53 14.03
C ASP A 384 7.86 -5.02 13.64
N ARG A 385 6.71 -5.68 13.80
CA ARG A 385 6.58 -7.13 13.57
C ARG A 385 6.45 -7.52 12.11
N TYR A 386 5.74 -6.73 11.29
CA TYR A 386 5.32 -7.12 9.94
C TYR A 386 6.06 -6.37 8.83
N ILE A 387 6.63 -5.17 9.10
CA ILE A 387 7.38 -4.38 8.13
C ILE A 387 8.87 -4.43 8.51
N SER A 388 9.65 -5.27 7.81
CA SER A 388 11.07 -5.52 8.14
C SER A 388 12.07 -4.76 7.27
N ASP A 389 11.65 -4.24 6.12
CA ASP A 389 12.47 -3.50 5.15
C ASP A 389 12.64 -2.01 5.51
N ARG A 390 11.87 -1.52 6.47
CA ARG A 390 11.91 -0.15 6.99
C ARG A 390 12.14 -0.12 8.49
N PHE A 391 12.58 1.04 8.98
CA PHE A 391 12.92 1.26 10.38
C PHE A 391 11.90 2.16 11.08
N LEU A 392 11.74 2.01 12.39
CA LEU A 392 10.98 2.92 13.23
C LEU A 392 11.68 4.29 13.31
N PRO A 393 10.94 5.39 13.54
CA PRO A 393 9.48 5.47 13.68
C PRO A 393 8.73 5.61 12.35
N ASP A 394 9.42 5.81 11.23
CA ASP A 394 8.86 6.11 9.89
C ASP A 394 7.76 5.13 9.47
N LYS A 395 8.04 3.83 9.48
CA LYS A 395 7.04 2.80 9.12
C LYS A 395 5.77 2.81 9.98
N ALA A 396 5.84 3.28 11.22
CA ALA A 396 4.68 3.37 12.09
C ALA A 396 3.90 4.67 11.85
N ILE A 397 4.60 5.77 11.54
CA ILE A 397 4.01 7.04 11.14
C ILE A 397 3.23 6.86 9.82
N ASP A 398 3.82 6.15 8.85
CA ASP A 398 3.19 5.83 7.57
C ASP A 398 1.83 5.12 7.75
N LEU A 399 1.74 4.13 8.66
CA LEU A 399 0.48 3.43 8.93
C LEU A 399 -0.60 4.36 9.52
N ILE A 400 -0.21 5.28 10.41
CA ILE A 400 -1.13 6.28 10.98
C ILE A 400 -1.60 7.25 9.90
N ASP A 401 -0.69 7.73 9.05
CA ASP A 401 -1.00 8.66 7.97
C ASP A 401 -1.93 8.03 6.93
N GLU A 402 -1.65 6.79 6.52
CA GLU A 402 -2.47 6.05 5.57
C GLU A 402 -3.86 5.73 6.15
N ALA A 403 -3.95 5.33 7.42
CA ALA A 403 -5.24 5.12 8.10
C ALA A 403 -6.07 6.41 8.20
N GLY A 404 -5.44 7.52 8.56
CA GLY A 404 -6.08 8.84 8.60
C GLY A 404 -6.58 9.27 7.22
N SER A 405 -5.74 9.12 6.19
CA SER A 405 -6.07 9.39 4.79
C SER A 405 -7.24 8.52 4.30
N ARG A 406 -7.22 7.22 4.59
CA ARG A 406 -8.27 6.26 4.23
C ARG A 406 -9.62 6.66 4.83
N MET A 407 -9.66 7.03 6.10
CA MET A 407 -10.90 7.48 6.75
C MET A 407 -11.41 8.79 6.16
N ARG A 408 -10.50 9.72 5.86
CA ARG A 408 -10.84 10.97 5.18
C ARG A 408 -11.43 10.73 3.78
N ILE A 409 -10.87 9.80 3.01
CA ILE A 409 -11.39 9.42 1.69
C ILE A 409 -12.74 8.73 1.80
N ARG A 410 -12.91 7.79 2.75
CA ARG A 410 -14.20 7.13 3.01
C ARG A 410 -15.29 8.17 3.30
N ARG A 411 -14.98 9.23 4.03
CA ARG A 411 -15.89 10.36 4.28
C ARG A 411 -16.17 11.25 3.07
N MET A 412 -15.19 11.47 2.21
CA MET A 412 -15.39 12.26 0.99
C MET A 412 -16.11 11.48 -0.11
N THR A 413 -16.23 10.17 0.05
CA THR A 413 -16.93 9.29 -0.89
C THR A 413 -18.41 9.23 -0.52
N ALA A 414 -19.28 9.37 -1.51
CA ALA A 414 -20.71 9.25 -1.28
C ALA A 414 -21.07 7.83 -0.77
N PRO A 415 -21.93 7.71 0.25
CA PRO A 415 -22.44 6.42 0.73
C PRO A 415 -22.97 5.53 -0.41
N PRO A 416 -22.86 4.20 -0.30
CA PRO A 416 -23.38 3.27 -1.31
C PRO A 416 -24.86 3.54 -1.65
N ASP A 417 -25.70 3.89 -0.68
CA ASP A 417 -27.09 4.27 -0.89
C ASP A 417 -27.26 5.48 -1.85
N LEU A 418 -26.39 6.49 -1.74
CA LEU A 418 -26.41 7.67 -2.63
C LEU A 418 -25.96 7.30 -4.04
N ARG A 419 -25.05 6.32 -4.15
CA ARG A 419 -24.62 5.74 -5.43
C ARG A 419 -25.72 4.94 -6.09
N GLU A 420 -26.50 4.17 -5.34
CA GLU A 420 -27.68 3.48 -5.87
C GLU A 420 -28.73 4.46 -6.44
N PHE A 421 -28.92 5.62 -5.81
CA PHE A 421 -29.79 6.65 -6.37
C PHE A 421 -29.27 7.14 -7.72
N ASP A 422 -27.96 7.31 -7.88
CA ASP A 422 -27.34 7.70 -9.16
C ASP A 422 -27.53 6.64 -10.25
N GLU A 423 -27.36 5.36 -9.91
CA GLU A 423 -27.62 4.25 -10.84
C GLU A 423 -29.10 4.18 -11.24
N LYS A 424 -30.02 4.22 -10.27
CA LYS A 424 -31.48 4.24 -10.52
C LYS A 424 -31.90 5.44 -11.39
N ILE A 425 -31.31 6.62 -11.18
CA ILE A 425 -31.57 7.80 -12.01
C ILE A 425 -31.03 7.60 -13.43
N ALA A 426 -29.84 7.03 -13.58
CA ALA A 426 -29.24 6.77 -14.89
C ALA A 426 -30.08 5.78 -15.71
N ASP A 427 -30.57 4.71 -15.08
CA ASP A 427 -31.43 3.72 -15.75
C ASP A 427 -32.78 4.32 -16.15
N VAL A 428 -33.44 5.05 -15.24
CA VAL A 428 -34.70 5.74 -15.57
C VAL A 428 -34.52 6.76 -16.69
N ARG A 429 -33.38 7.46 -16.77
CA ARG A 429 -33.06 8.35 -17.89
C ARG A 429 -32.93 7.60 -19.21
N ARG A 430 -32.23 6.47 -19.22
CA ARG A 430 -32.05 5.63 -20.40
C ARG A 430 -33.39 5.08 -20.89
N GLU A 431 -34.23 4.58 -19.98
CA GLU A 431 -35.58 4.11 -20.30
C GLU A 431 -36.47 5.23 -20.83
N LYS A 432 -36.36 6.44 -20.27
CA LYS A 432 -37.13 7.61 -20.70
C LYS A 432 -36.72 8.05 -22.10
N GLU A 433 -35.42 8.09 -22.41
CA GLU A 433 -34.91 8.40 -23.76
C GLU A 433 -35.40 7.37 -24.78
N SER A 434 -35.30 6.07 -24.45
CA SER A 434 -35.83 5.01 -25.31
C SER A 434 -37.34 5.13 -25.53
N ALA A 435 -38.12 5.49 -24.49
CA ALA A 435 -39.55 5.73 -24.62
C ALA A 435 -39.86 6.91 -25.54
N ILE A 436 -39.09 8.01 -25.44
CA ILE A 436 -39.22 9.18 -26.33
C ILE A 436 -38.91 8.80 -27.79
N ASP A 437 -37.82 8.06 -28.01
CA ASP A 437 -37.43 7.60 -29.36
C ASP A 437 -38.49 6.68 -29.98
N SER A 438 -39.13 5.84 -29.16
CA SER A 438 -40.25 4.99 -29.57
C SER A 438 -41.61 5.70 -29.69
N GLN A 439 -41.66 7.02 -29.45
CA GLN A 439 -42.87 7.85 -29.44
C GLN A 439 -43.93 7.43 -28.40
N ASP A 440 -43.54 6.68 -27.37
CA ASP A 440 -44.40 6.33 -26.24
C ASP A 440 -44.37 7.46 -25.20
N PHE A 441 -45.15 8.50 -25.47
CA PHE A 441 -45.18 9.73 -24.66
C PHE A 441 -45.78 9.51 -23.26
N GLU A 442 -46.67 8.52 -23.09
CA GLU A 442 -47.29 8.21 -21.80
C GLU A 442 -46.28 7.53 -20.87
N LYS A 443 -45.53 6.56 -21.37
CA LYS A 443 -44.43 5.93 -20.64
C LYS A 443 -43.31 6.94 -20.33
N ALA A 444 -42.94 7.79 -21.28
CA ALA A 444 -41.95 8.84 -21.07
C ALA A 444 -42.36 9.83 -19.96
N ALA A 445 -43.65 10.20 -19.88
CA ALA A 445 -44.17 11.06 -18.82
C ALA A 445 -44.07 10.40 -17.43
N SER A 446 -44.43 9.11 -17.33
CA SER A 446 -44.32 8.35 -16.08
C SER A 446 -42.86 8.24 -15.58
N LEU A 447 -41.92 7.99 -16.50
CA LEU A 447 -40.49 7.88 -16.20
C LEU A 447 -39.88 9.22 -15.82
N ARG A 448 -40.34 10.34 -16.42
CA ARG A 448 -39.96 11.70 -16.01
C ARG A 448 -40.39 12.00 -14.58
N ASP A 449 -41.60 11.61 -14.19
CA ASP A 449 -42.09 11.84 -12.83
C ASP A 449 -41.34 10.96 -11.82
N LYS A 450 -41.00 9.72 -12.19
CA LYS A 450 -40.12 8.82 -11.42
C LYS A 450 -38.70 9.38 -11.25
N GLU A 451 -38.11 9.94 -12.31
CA GLU A 451 -36.81 10.63 -12.24
C GLU A 451 -36.86 11.80 -11.26
N LYS A 452 -37.92 12.61 -11.31
CA LYS A 452 -38.12 13.75 -10.40
C LYS A 452 -38.24 13.30 -8.93
N GLN A 453 -38.95 12.20 -8.68
CA GLN A 453 -39.06 11.61 -7.34
C GLN A 453 -37.69 11.12 -6.83
N LEU A 454 -36.94 10.40 -7.66
CA LEU A 454 -35.60 9.91 -7.31
C LEU A 454 -34.61 11.06 -7.04
N LEU A 455 -34.63 12.12 -7.86
CA LEU A 455 -33.82 13.32 -7.63
C LEU A 455 -34.17 14.02 -6.31
N SER A 456 -35.46 14.11 -5.98
CA SER A 456 -35.91 14.69 -4.70
C SER A 456 -35.50 13.83 -3.51
N ALA A 457 -35.60 12.50 -3.62
CA ALA A 457 -35.18 11.57 -2.58
C ALA A 457 -33.66 11.63 -2.36
N LYS A 458 -32.88 11.65 -3.45
CA LYS A 458 -31.43 11.84 -3.40
C LYS A 458 -31.06 13.16 -2.71
N ALA A 459 -31.68 14.27 -3.10
CA ALA A 459 -31.40 15.58 -2.51
C ALA A 459 -31.73 15.65 -1.01
N LYS A 460 -32.79 14.97 -0.57
CA LYS A 460 -33.14 14.84 0.85
C LYS A 460 -32.07 14.05 1.60
N ARG A 461 -31.69 12.87 1.09
CA ARG A 461 -30.67 12.01 1.70
C ARG A 461 -29.29 12.65 1.72
N GLU A 462 -28.93 13.40 0.67
CA GLU A 462 -27.68 14.16 0.60
C GLU A 462 -27.64 15.29 1.63
N LYS A 463 -28.76 15.96 1.88
CA LYS A 463 -28.88 16.95 2.97
C LYS A 463 -28.75 16.29 4.34
N GLU A 464 -29.43 15.17 4.56
CA GLU A 464 -29.34 14.42 5.82
C GLU A 464 -27.91 13.93 6.08
N TRP A 465 -27.21 13.47 5.04
CA TRP A 465 -25.81 13.07 5.13
C TRP A 465 -24.91 14.27 5.49
N LYS A 466 -25.02 15.39 4.78
CA LYS A 466 -24.24 16.61 5.09
C LYS A 466 -24.54 17.17 6.49
N ALA A 467 -25.77 17.02 6.97
CA ALA A 467 -26.18 17.51 8.29
C ALA A 467 -25.81 16.56 9.44
N GLY A 468 -25.80 15.25 9.21
CA GLY A 468 -25.54 14.24 10.24
C GLY A 468 -24.07 13.86 10.43
N ASP A 469 -23.24 13.97 9.39
CA ASP A 469 -21.86 13.46 9.40
C ASP A 469 -20.78 14.53 9.71
N MET A 470 -21.15 15.81 9.77
CA MET A 470 -20.19 16.89 10.06
C MET A 470 -19.72 16.93 11.53
N ASP A 471 -20.48 16.35 12.47
CA ASP A 471 -20.18 16.40 13.92
C ASP A 471 -19.62 15.11 14.52
N VAL A 472 -19.72 13.96 13.85
CA VAL A 472 -19.04 12.74 14.31
C VAL A 472 -17.58 12.84 13.86
N VAL A 473 -16.60 12.63 14.73
CA VAL A 473 -15.18 12.55 14.31
C VAL A 473 -14.92 11.11 13.90
N ALA A 474 -14.36 10.88 12.70
CA ALA A 474 -13.96 9.53 12.30
C ALA A 474 -12.81 9.07 13.20
N GLU A 475 -12.96 7.90 13.80
CA GLU A 475 -11.98 7.34 14.73
C GLU A 475 -11.06 6.36 14.00
N VAL A 476 -9.76 6.46 14.25
CA VAL A 476 -8.74 5.51 13.85
C VAL A 476 -8.46 4.62 15.06
N ASP A 477 -8.94 3.38 14.97
CA ASP A 477 -8.76 2.33 15.95
C ASP A 477 -7.68 1.33 15.53
N GLU A 478 -7.44 0.34 16.37
CA GLU A 478 -6.45 -0.71 16.10
C GLU A 478 -6.84 -1.61 14.91
N GLU A 479 -8.14 -1.86 14.70
CA GLU A 479 -8.64 -2.69 13.61
C GLU A 479 -8.35 -2.06 12.24
N LEU A 480 -8.56 -0.75 12.14
CA LEU A 480 -8.24 0.00 10.92
C LEU A 480 -6.74 -0.03 10.62
N ILE A 481 -5.88 0.09 11.63
CA ILE A 481 -4.41 -0.02 11.43
C ILE A 481 -4.03 -1.40 10.89
N ALA A 482 -4.66 -2.46 11.41
CA ALA A 482 -4.47 -3.81 10.90
C ALA A 482 -4.98 -3.95 9.45
N GLU A 483 -6.14 -3.36 9.11
CA GLU A 483 -6.71 -3.36 7.76
C GLU A 483 -5.78 -2.64 6.76
N VAL A 484 -5.24 -1.48 7.16
CA VAL A 484 -4.29 -0.71 6.35
C VAL A 484 -3.01 -1.50 6.13
N LEU A 485 -2.41 -2.04 7.19
CA LEU A 485 -1.22 -2.87 7.09
C LEU A 485 -1.48 -4.08 6.18
N ALA A 486 -2.64 -4.73 6.30
CA ALA A 486 -2.99 -5.87 5.47
C ALA A 486 -3.15 -5.51 4.00
N THR A 487 -3.73 -4.35 3.70
CA THR A 487 -3.85 -3.84 2.33
C THR A 487 -2.48 -3.50 1.75
N ALA A 488 -1.63 -2.81 2.51
CA ALA A 488 -0.32 -2.33 2.06
C ALA A 488 0.67 -3.47 1.83
N THR A 489 0.61 -4.51 2.67
CA THR A 489 1.57 -5.61 2.64
C THR A 489 1.02 -6.89 1.98
N GLY A 490 -0.30 -6.96 1.75
CA GLY A 490 -0.99 -8.19 1.38
C GLY A 490 -1.03 -9.23 2.51
N ILE A 491 -0.59 -8.88 3.72
CA ILE A 491 -0.49 -9.79 4.85
C ILE A 491 -1.79 -9.69 5.66
N PRO A 492 -2.58 -10.76 5.81
CA PRO A 492 -3.69 -10.74 6.75
C PRO A 492 -3.19 -10.56 8.19
N VAL A 493 -3.29 -9.34 8.72
CA VAL A 493 -2.93 -9.01 10.11
C VAL A 493 -4.11 -9.29 11.01
N PHE A 494 -4.52 -10.54 11.06
CA PHE A 494 -5.46 -10.96 12.07
C PHE A 494 -4.67 -11.09 13.36
N LYS A 495 -5.10 -10.39 14.42
CA LYS A 495 -4.92 -10.96 15.76
C LYS A 495 -5.49 -12.38 15.74
N LEU A 496 -5.13 -13.23 16.70
CA LEU A 496 -5.98 -14.38 17.02
C LEU A 496 -7.34 -13.85 17.47
N THR A 497 -8.18 -13.51 16.50
CA THR A 497 -9.60 -13.27 16.67
C THR A 497 -10.20 -14.61 17.04
N GLU A 498 -11.38 -14.59 17.66
CA GLU A 498 -12.14 -15.83 17.88
C GLU A 498 -12.31 -16.59 16.56
N GLU A 499 -12.42 -15.87 15.44
CA GLU A 499 -12.48 -16.43 14.09
C GLU A 499 -11.20 -17.20 13.70
N GLU A 500 -9.98 -16.64 13.83
CA GLU A 500 -8.73 -17.36 13.51
C GLU A 500 -8.54 -18.56 14.45
N SER A 501 -8.85 -18.40 15.74
CA SER A 501 -8.78 -19.50 16.71
C SER A 501 -9.72 -20.63 16.33
N SER A 502 -10.96 -20.30 15.94
CA SER A 502 -11.94 -21.29 15.49
C SER A 502 -11.52 -21.96 14.19
N ARG A 503 -10.91 -21.22 13.25
CA ARG A 503 -10.38 -21.73 11.99
C ARG A 503 -9.22 -22.70 12.22
N LEU A 504 -8.29 -22.34 13.10
CA LEU A 504 -7.16 -23.21 13.49
C LEU A 504 -7.61 -24.47 14.23
N LEU A 505 -8.70 -24.41 15.00
CA LEU A 505 -9.28 -25.59 15.66
C LEU A 505 -9.90 -26.58 14.66
N ARG A 506 -10.32 -26.10 13.48
CA ARG A 506 -10.88 -26.90 12.38
C ARG A 506 -9.86 -27.16 11.25
N MET A 507 -8.57 -26.92 11.52
CA MET A 507 -7.51 -27.03 10.52
C MET A 507 -7.44 -28.43 9.93
N GLU A 508 -7.57 -29.48 10.75
CA GLU A 508 -7.56 -30.86 10.27
C GLU A 508 -8.68 -31.13 9.25
N ASP A 509 -9.89 -30.64 9.52
CA ASP A 509 -11.05 -30.83 8.64
C ASP A 509 -10.90 -30.07 7.32
N GLU A 510 -10.41 -28.84 7.37
CA GLU A 510 -10.16 -28.02 6.17
C GLU A 510 -9.07 -28.62 5.28
N LEU A 511 -7.97 -29.10 5.87
CA LEU A 511 -6.90 -29.76 5.11
C LEU A 511 -7.38 -31.09 4.50
N HIS A 512 -8.26 -31.82 5.18
CA HIS A 512 -8.81 -33.09 4.69
C HIS A 512 -9.77 -32.95 3.49
N LYS A 513 -10.34 -31.76 3.24
CA LYS A 513 -11.16 -31.53 2.03
C LYS A 513 -10.37 -31.74 0.74
N ARG A 514 -9.06 -31.45 0.77
CA ARG A 514 -8.17 -31.52 -0.40
C ARG A 514 -7.13 -32.63 -0.30
N VAL A 515 -6.65 -32.93 0.91
CA VAL A 515 -5.67 -34.00 1.16
C VAL A 515 -6.38 -35.23 1.70
N ILE A 516 -6.48 -36.24 0.84
CA ILE A 516 -7.10 -37.53 1.16
C ILE A 516 -6.09 -38.45 1.86
N GLY A 517 -6.56 -39.18 2.87
CA GLY A 517 -5.73 -40.03 3.71
C GLY A 517 -4.82 -39.22 4.63
N GLN A 518 -3.71 -39.80 5.08
CA GLN A 518 -2.65 -39.10 5.82
C GLN A 518 -3.11 -38.40 7.12
N LYS A 519 -4.09 -39.00 7.82
CA LYS A 519 -4.69 -38.43 9.05
C LYS A 519 -3.64 -38.09 10.11
N ASP A 520 -2.67 -38.99 10.32
CA ASP A 520 -1.61 -38.78 11.30
C ASP A 520 -0.67 -37.63 10.90
N ALA A 521 -0.39 -37.48 9.60
CA ALA A 521 0.45 -36.40 9.09
C ALA A 521 -0.21 -35.03 9.28
N ILE A 522 -1.49 -34.93 8.92
CA ILE A 522 -2.29 -33.71 9.08
C ILE A 522 -2.46 -33.34 10.55
N LYS A 523 -2.70 -34.33 11.42
CA LYS A 523 -2.81 -34.13 12.86
C LYS A 523 -1.50 -33.62 13.47
N ALA A 524 -0.36 -34.22 13.13
CA ALA A 524 0.95 -33.79 13.62
C ALA A 524 1.27 -32.35 13.18
N LEU A 525 1.05 -32.05 11.90
CA LEU A 525 1.24 -30.70 11.34
C LEU A 525 0.33 -29.66 12.02
N SER A 526 -0.95 -29.96 12.14
CA SER A 526 -1.95 -29.05 12.74
C SER A 526 -1.67 -28.77 14.22
N GLN A 527 -1.22 -29.77 14.98
CA GLN A 527 -0.78 -29.58 16.36
C GLN A 527 0.45 -28.67 16.46
N ALA A 528 1.44 -28.86 15.57
CA ALA A 528 2.65 -28.05 15.58
C ALA A 528 2.38 -26.58 15.22
N ILE A 529 1.57 -26.33 14.18
CA ILE A 529 1.18 -24.98 13.77
C ILE A 529 0.38 -24.28 14.87
N ARG A 530 -0.56 -24.99 15.53
CA ARG A 530 -1.32 -24.43 16.67
C ARG A 530 -0.42 -24.01 17.82
N ARG A 531 0.64 -24.77 18.15
CA ARG A 531 1.61 -24.38 19.19
C ARG A 531 2.31 -23.06 18.85
N THR A 532 2.73 -22.89 17.60
CA THR A 532 3.33 -21.62 17.14
C THR A 532 2.33 -20.47 17.24
N ARG A 533 1.11 -20.66 16.71
CA ARG A 533 0.09 -19.61 16.67
C ARG A 533 -0.39 -19.21 18.07
N ALA A 534 -0.45 -20.13 19.02
CA ALA A 534 -0.75 -19.83 20.42
C ALA A 534 0.34 -19.02 21.16
N GLY A 535 1.42 -18.61 20.49
CA GLY A 535 2.50 -17.80 21.09
C GLY A 535 3.42 -18.60 22.03
N LEU A 536 3.35 -19.93 21.99
CA LEU A 536 4.18 -20.81 22.84
C LEU A 536 5.58 -21.08 22.24
N LYS A 537 5.87 -20.53 21.05
CA LYS A 537 7.14 -20.68 20.33
C LYS A 537 7.94 -19.37 20.38
N ASP A 538 9.27 -19.49 20.31
CA ASP A 538 10.17 -18.34 20.22
C ASP A 538 9.86 -17.50 18.96
N PRO A 539 9.54 -16.20 19.10
CA PRO A 539 9.23 -15.31 17.98
C PRO A 539 10.41 -15.06 17.05
N LYS A 540 11.64 -15.45 17.42
CA LYS A 540 12.82 -15.36 16.55
C LYS A 540 12.90 -16.50 15.54
N ARG A 541 12.15 -17.59 15.71
CA ARG A 541 12.23 -18.76 14.82
C ARG A 541 11.13 -18.72 13.73
N PRO A 542 11.27 -19.47 12.63
CA PRO A 542 10.20 -19.60 11.64
C PRO A 542 8.90 -20.13 12.27
N GLY A 543 7.76 -19.77 11.68
CA GLY A 543 6.42 -20.14 12.13
C GLY A 543 6.18 -21.66 12.19
N GLY A 544 6.97 -22.44 11.46
CA GLY A 544 7.04 -23.89 11.58
C GLY A 544 8.21 -24.45 10.78
N SER A 545 8.80 -25.55 11.22
CA SER A 545 9.79 -26.29 10.45
C SER A 545 9.51 -27.79 10.47
N PHE A 546 9.33 -28.38 9.29
CA PHE A 546 8.86 -29.74 9.12
C PHE A 546 9.68 -30.54 8.13
N ILE A 547 9.92 -31.82 8.42
CA ILE A 547 10.39 -32.79 7.43
C ILE A 547 9.23 -33.70 7.05
N PHE A 548 8.87 -33.71 5.77
CA PHE A 548 7.86 -34.59 5.18
C PHE A 548 8.53 -35.81 4.57
N ALA A 549 8.48 -36.93 5.29
CA ALA A 549 9.09 -38.18 4.88
C ALA A 549 8.04 -39.18 4.38
N GLY A 550 8.26 -39.79 3.21
CA GLY A 550 7.32 -40.75 2.65
C GLY A 550 7.58 -41.08 1.19
N PRO A 551 6.92 -42.09 0.60
CA PRO A 551 7.09 -42.45 -0.80
C PRO A 551 6.71 -41.31 -1.77
N SER A 552 7.09 -41.45 -3.03
CA SER A 552 6.69 -40.50 -4.06
C SER A 552 5.17 -40.58 -4.34
N GLY A 553 4.52 -39.44 -4.56
CA GLY A 553 3.12 -39.42 -4.99
C GLY A 553 2.06 -39.68 -3.91
N VAL A 554 2.41 -39.61 -2.62
CA VAL A 554 1.49 -39.81 -1.49
C VAL A 554 0.85 -38.52 -0.94
N GLY A 555 1.19 -37.35 -1.50
CA GLY A 555 0.56 -36.07 -1.14
C GLY A 555 1.42 -35.04 -0.41
N LYS A 556 2.73 -35.25 -0.25
CA LYS A 556 3.66 -34.31 0.44
C LYS A 556 3.58 -32.86 -0.09
N THR A 557 3.69 -32.70 -1.41
CA THR A 557 3.59 -31.39 -2.08
C THR A 557 2.18 -30.82 -2.04
N GLU A 558 1.15 -31.66 -2.13
CA GLU A 558 -0.26 -31.22 -2.08
C GLU A 558 -0.63 -30.68 -0.71
N LEU A 559 -0.16 -31.32 0.37
CA LEU A 559 -0.32 -30.81 1.73
C LEU A 559 0.36 -29.45 1.91
N SER A 560 1.52 -29.24 1.28
CA SER A 560 2.24 -27.96 1.35
C SER A 560 1.47 -26.83 0.65
N LYS A 561 0.86 -27.12 -0.51
CA LYS A 561 -0.02 -26.18 -1.23
C LYS A 561 -1.27 -25.84 -0.44
N THR A 562 -1.95 -26.86 0.06
CA THR A 562 -3.16 -26.71 0.88
C THR A 562 -2.86 -25.92 2.16
N LEU A 563 -1.69 -26.13 2.75
CA LEU A 563 -1.25 -25.37 3.92
C LEU A 563 -0.99 -23.88 3.58
N ALA A 564 -0.40 -23.58 2.42
CA ALA A 564 -0.19 -22.21 1.98
C ALA A 564 -1.52 -21.46 1.80
N GLU A 565 -2.47 -22.10 1.10
CA GLU A 565 -3.83 -21.59 0.93
C GLU A 565 -4.55 -21.40 2.28
N PHE A 566 -4.46 -22.38 3.18
CA PHE A 566 -5.12 -22.30 4.48
C PHE A 566 -4.53 -21.20 5.37
N LEU A 567 -3.20 -21.08 5.46
CA LEU A 567 -2.54 -20.13 6.36
C LEU A 567 -2.46 -18.71 5.80
N PHE A 568 -2.32 -18.57 4.49
CA PHE A 568 -2.03 -17.27 3.86
C PHE A 568 -3.12 -16.84 2.87
N GLY A 569 -4.13 -17.68 2.61
CA GLY A 569 -5.24 -17.37 1.69
C GLY A 569 -4.89 -17.47 0.21
N ASP A 570 -3.66 -17.86 -0.11
CA ASP A 570 -3.13 -17.89 -1.47
C ASP A 570 -2.24 -19.12 -1.69
N GLU A 571 -2.51 -19.91 -2.73
CA GLU A 571 -1.65 -21.03 -3.14
C GLU A 571 -0.28 -20.54 -3.63
N ASP A 572 -0.19 -19.33 -4.22
CA ASP A 572 1.04 -18.73 -4.73
C ASP A 572 1.95 -18.22 -3.60
N ALA A 573 1.52 -18.32 -2.34
CA ALA A 573 2.37 -18.17 -1.16
C ALA A 573 3.31 -19.38 -0.95
N LEU A 574 3.20 -20.44 -1.76
CA LEU A 574 4.15 -21.55 -1.78
C LEU A 574 5.40 -21.21 -2.61
N ILE A 575 6.54 -21.06 -1.93
CA ILE A 575 7.86 -20.96 -2.57
C ILE A 575 8.44 -22.37 -2.67
N GLN A 576 8.32 -23.00 -3.86
CA GLN A 576 8.89 -24.31 -4.13
C GLN A 576 10.31 -24.21 -4.71
N LEU A 577 11.21 -25.03 -4.18
CA LEU A 577 12.60 -25.18 -4.61
C LEU A 577 12.96 -26.67 -4.71
N ASP A 578 13.41 -27.11 -5.86
CA ASP A 578 13.91 -28.48 -6.07
C ASP A 578 15.38 -28.56 -5.65
N MET A 579 15.68 -29.35 -4.61
CA MET A 579 17.04 -29.49 -4.10
C MET A 579 17.97 -30.30 -5.01
N SER A 580 17.42 -31.00 -6.00
CA SER A 580 18.20 -31.64 -7.06
C SER A 580 18.97 -30.62 -7.91
N GLU A 581 18.44 -29.40 -8.08
CA GLU A 581 19.14 -28.31 -8.80
C GLU A 581 20.36 -27.77 -8.05
N PHE A 582 20.45 -28.10 -6.74
CA PHE A 582 21.46 -27.59 -5.83
C PHE A 582 22.40 -28.67 -5.28
N SER A 583 22.62 -29.74 -6.05
CA SER A 583 23.52 -30.84 -5.67
C SER A 583 25.00 -30.44 -5.72
N GLU A 584 25.36 -29.42 -6.50
CA GLU A 584 26.74 -29.01 -6.72
C GLU A 584 27.11 -27.75 -5.95
N LYS A 585 28.36 -27.68 -5.47
CA LYS A 585 28.81 -26.57 -4.62
C LYS A 585 28.61 -25.17 -5.22
N HIS A 586 28.83 -25.01 -6.52
CA HIS A 586 28.70 -23.70 -7.19
C HIS A 586 27.23 -23.28 -7.42
N THR A 587 26.28 -24.20 -7.27
CA THR A 587 24.85 -23.90 -7.41
C THR A 587 24.24 -23.38 -6.10
N VAL A 588 24.87 -23.66 -4.96
CA VAL A 588 24.48 -23.16 -3.63
C VAL A 588 24.44 -21.63 -3.59
N SER A 589 25.37 -20.96 -4.28
CA SER A 589 25.39 -19.49 -4.35
C SER A 589 24.20 -18.91 -5.12
N ARG A 590 23.57 -19.66 -6.03
CA ARG A 590 22.33 -19.22 -6.70
C ARG A 590 21.14 -19.14 -5.73
N LEU A 591 21.15 -19.97 -4.68
CA LEU A 591 20.05 -20.02 -3.71
C LEU A 591 20.06 -18.81 -2.76
N PHE A 592 21.23 -18.46 -2.23
CA PHE A 592 21.39 -17.43 -1.19
C PHE A 592 22.00 -16.11 -1.68
N GLY A 593 22.73 -16.16 -2.80
CA GLY A 593 23.46 -15.03 -3.41
C GLY A 593 24.95 -15.35 -3.61
N SER A 594 25.53 -14.90 -4.71
CA SER A 594 26.98 -15.01 -4.96
C SER A 594 27.75 -14.04 -4.07
N PRO A 595 28.89 -14.43 -3.47
CA PRO A 595 29.73 -13.52 -2.67
C PRO A 595 30.39 -12.44 -3.54
N PRO A 596 30.88 -11.32 -2.93
CA PRO A 596 31.56 -10.24 -3.65
C PRO A 596 32.70 -10.76 -4.54
N GLY A 597 32.70 -10.36 -5.83
CA GLY A 597 33.72 -10.74 -6.80
C GLY A 597 33.38 -11.94 -7.70
N TYR A 598 32.21 -12.56 -7.54
CA TYR A 598 31.71 -13.62 -8.41
C TYR A 598 30.62 -13.10 -9.37
N VAL A 599 30.48 -13.75 -10.54
CA VAL A 599 29.40 -13.45 -11.50
C VAL A 599 28.04 -13.66 -10.83
N GLY A 600 27.13 -12.70 -10.98
CA GLY A 600 25.83 -12.70 -10.31
C GLY A 600 25.83 -12.11 -8.89
N TYR A 601 26.89 -11.43 -8.45
CA TYR A 601 26.89 -10.68 -7.17
C TYR A 601 25.79 -9.60 -7.10
N GLU A 602 25.47 -8.99 -8.24
CA GLU A 602 24.40 -7.98 -8.33
C GLU A 602 22.99 -8.60 -8.29
N GLU A 603 22.87 -9.91 -8.58
CA GLU A 603 21.61 -10.65 -8.49
C GLU A 603 21.47 -11.26 -7.09
N GLY A 604 20.41 -10.90 -6.36
CA GLY A 604 20.11 -11.53 -5.08
C GLY A 604 19.83 -13.03 -5.22
N GLY A 605 19.97 -13.78 -4.13
CA GLY A 605 19.70 -15.23 -4.14
C GLY A 605 18.24 -15.55 -4.45
N GLN A 606 18.00 -16.69 -5.11
CA GLN A 606 16.66 -17.09 -5.52
C GLN A 606 15.70 -17.26 -4.33
N LEU A 607 16.17 -17.79 -3.20
CA LEU A 607 15.37 -17.92 -1.98
C LEU A 607 15.26 -16.57 -1.26
N THR A 608 16.39 -15.88 -1.08
CA THR A 608 16.45 -14.62 -0.31
C THR A 608 15.58 -13.54 -0.95
N GLU A 609 15.58 -13.41 -2.28
CA GLU A 609 14.70 -12.49 -3.01
C GLU A 609 13.22 -12.87 -2.91
N LYS A 610 12.89 -14.16 -3.11
CA LYS A 610 11.49 -14.62 -3.04
C LYS A 610 10.90 -14.42 -1.64
N VAL A 611 11.64 -14.76 -0.59
CA VAL A 611 11.19 -14.58 0.79
C VAL A 611 11.16 -13.10 1.19
N ARG A 612 12.11 -12.27 0.72
CA ARG A 612 12.03 -10.82 0.96
C ARG A 612 10.78 -10.20 0.34
N ARG A 613 10.36 -10.66 -0.86
CA ARG A 613 9.13 -10.21 -1.51
C ARG A 613 7.86 -10.81 -0.91
N LYS A 614 7.93 -12.05 -0.43
CA LYS A 614 6.83 -12.79 0.20
C LYS A 614 7.27 -13.40 1.55
N PRO A 615 7.42 -12.59 2.62
CA PRO A 615 7.89 -13.05 3.92
C PRO A 615 6.89 -13.98 4.64
N PHE A 616 5.63 -13.97 4.20
CA PHE A 616 4.55 -14.86 4.64
C PHE A 616 4.35 -15.91 3.58
N SER A 617 5.08 -17.01 3.73
CA SER A 617 5.11 -18.06 2.71
C SER A 617 5.37 -19.42 3.32
N VAL A 618 4.93 -20.45 2.61
CA VAL A 618 5.41 -21.81 2.84
C VAL A 618 6.62 -22.00 1.94
N VAL A 619 7.79 -22.26 2.51
CA VAL A 619 9.01 -22.56 1.74
C VAL A 619 9.18 -24.07 1.69
N LEU A 620 9.03 -24.64 0.50
CA LEU A 620 9.14 -26.07 0.24
C LEU A 620 10.48 -26.41 -0.41
N PHE A 621 11.35 -27.09 0.34
CA PHE A 621 12.56 -27.71 -0.15
C PHE A 621 12.27 -29.16 -0.54
N ASP A 622 12.07 -29.41 -1.83
CA ASP A 622 11.73 -30.74 -2.35
C ASP A 622 12.99 -31.60 -2.51
N GLU A 623 12.92 -32.88 -2.14
CA GLU A 623 14.00 -33.88 -2.23
C GLU A 623 15.32 -33.44 -1.55
N VAL A 624 15.21 -32.99 -0.30
CA VAL A 624 16.32 -32.37 0.44
C VAL A 624 17.54 -33.30 0.61
N GLU A 625 17.36 -34.62 0.50
CA GLU A 625 18.47 -35.58 0.51
C GLU A 625 19.45 -35.42 -0.67
N LYS A 626 19.04 -34.78 -1.77
CA LYS A 626 19.89 -34.56 -2.96
C LYS A 626 20.69 -33.27 -2.90
N ALA A 627 20.43 -32.41 -1.91
CA ALA A 627 21.09 -31.11 -1.77
C ALA A 627 22.57 -31.26 -1.42
N HIS A 628 23.39 -30.29 -1.83
CA HIS A 628 24.76 -30.18 -1.35
C HIS A 628 24.80 -29.92 0.18
N PRO A 629 25.71 -30.56 0.95
CA PRO A 629 25.77 -30.40 2.40
C PRO A 629 25.91 -28.96 2.92
N ASP A 630 26.55 -28.08 2.15
CA ASP A 630 26.77 -26.67 2.53
C ASP A 630 25.45 -25.89 2.71
N ILE A 631 24.35 -26.33 2.06
CA ILE A 631 23.03 -25.68 2.19
C ILE A 631 22.49 -25.81 3.62
N PHE A 632 22.76 -26.93 4.29
CA PHE A 632 22.25 -27.17 5.64
C PHE A 632 22.81 -26.19 6.67
N ASN A 633 24.00 -25.62 6.44
CA ASN A 633 24.56 -24.60 7.32
C ASN A 633 23.74 -23.31 7.27
N SER A 634 23.34 -22.87 6.07
CA SER A 634 22.46 -21.71 5.89
C SER A 634 21.03 -22.00 6.36
N LEU A 635 20.52 -23.22 6.15
CA LEU A 635 19.22 -23.64 6.69
C LEU A 635 19.22 -23.68 8.22
N LEU A 636 20.31 -24.10 8.87
CA LEU A 636 20.45 -24.05 10.32
C LEU A 636 20.27 -22.62 10.84
N GLN A 637 20.92 -21.64 10.20
CA GLN A 637 20.76 -20.22 10.55
C GLN A 637 19.28 -19.78 10.42
N ILE A 638 18.61 -20.16 9.34
CA ILE A 638 17.18 -19.87 9.14
C ILE A 638 16.32 -20.51 10.24
N LEU A 639 16.59 -21.77 10.60
CA LEU A 639 15.82 -22.53 11.59
C LEU A 639 16.07 -22.08 13.04
N GLU A 640 17.22 -21.44 13.31
CA GLU A 640 17.62 -20.92 14.62
C GLU A 640 17.22 -19.45 14.83
N ASP A 641 17.59 -18.57 13.90
CA ASP A 641 17.46 -17.13 14.06
C ASP A 641 16.31 -16.53 13.26
N GLY A 642 15.64 -17.36 12.44
CA GLY A 642 14.55 -16.92 11.56
C GLY A 642 15.01 -15.83 10.60
N ARG A 643 16.30 -15.73 10.33
CA ARG A 643 16.90 -14.67 9.52
C ARG A 643 18.07 -15.22 8.74
N LEU A 644 18.27 -14.68 7.55
CA LEU A 644 19.45 -14.97 6.73
C LEU A 644 19.98 -13.67 6.16
N THR A 645 21.28 -13.46 6.26
CA THR A 645 21.94 -12.34 5.58
C THR A 645 22.37 -12.80 4.19
N ASP A 646 21.89 -12.11 3.16
CA ASP A 646 22.31 -12.39 1.78
C ASP A 646 23.75 -11.93 1.52
N SER A 647 24.28 -12.22 0.35
CA SER A 647 25.65 -11.84 -0.02
C SER A 647 25.88 -10.33 -0.16
N GLN A 648 24.82 -9.52 -0.21
CA GLN A 648 24.87 -8.06 -0.24
C GLN A 648 24.79 -7.45 1.17
N GLY A 649 24.68 -8.27 2.22
CA GLY A 649 24.55 -7.82 3.61
C GLY A 649 23.12 -7.48 4.01
N ARG A 650 22.12 -7.75 3.15
CA ARG A 650 20.71 -7.51 3.46
C ARG A 650 20.17 -8.65 4.30
N VAL A 651 19.46 -8.33 5.37
CA VAL A 651 18.85 -9.32 6.27
C VAL A 651 17.45 -9.67 5.75
N VAL A 652 17.22 -10.94 5.45
CA VAL A 652 15.93 -11.50 5.06
C VAL A 652 15.29 -12.17 6.26
N ASP A 653 14.01 -11.86 6.53
CA ASP A 653 13.26 -12.39 7.66
C ASP A 653 12.42 -13.62 7.24
N PHE A 654 12.61 -14.72 7.97
CA PHE A 654 11.94 -16.01 7.82
C PHE A 654 11.01 -16.33 9.00
N LYS A 655 10.86 -15.45 10.00
CA LYS A 655 10.03 -15.70 11.20
C LYS A 655 8.58 -16.00 10.85
N ASN A 656 8.07 -15.39 9.77
CA ASN A 656 6.71 -15.58 9.30
C ASN A 656 6.57 -16.65 8.20
N THR A 657 7.63 -17.43 7.96
CA THR A 657 7.60 -18.53 7.00
C THR A 657 7.34 -19.88 7.68
N VAL A 658 6.71 -20.80 6.94
CA VAL A 658 6.65 -22.22 7.31
C VAL A 658 7.62 -22.97 6.41
N ILE A 659 8.66 -23.57 6.99
CA ILE A 659 9.68 -24.33 6.28
C ILE A 659 9.24 -25.79 6.20
N ILE A 660 9.12 -26.33 4.99
CA ILE A 660 8.82 -27.73 4.73
C ILE A 660 9.95 -28.31 3.89
N MET A 661 10.46 -29.46 4.31
CA MET A 661 11.48 -30.21 3.58
C MET A 661 10.94 -31.58 3.24
N THR A 662 10.88 -31.96 1.97
CA THR A 662 10.44 -33.31 1.61
C THR A 662 11.63 -34.24 1.48
N THR A 663 11.41 -35.51 1.79
CA THR A 663 12.41 -36.55 1.56
C THR A 663 11.79 -37.90 1.24
N ASN A 664 12.47 -38.68 0.42
CA ASN A 664 12.11 -40.06 0.10
C ASN A 664 12.97 -41.09 0.88
N LEU A 665 13.86 -40.65 1.77
CA LEU A 665 14.62 -41.53 2.66
C LEU A 665 13.67 -42.36 3.54
N GLY A 666 14.04 -43.61 3.81
CA GLY A 666 13.27 -44.55 4.62
C GLY A 666 12.29 -45.42 3.85
N THR A 667 11.99 -45.11 2.59
CA THR A 667 10.75 -45.59 1.95
C THR A 667 10.94 -46.76 0.99
N ARG A 668 12.16 -46.93 0.44
CA ARG A 668 12.49 -47.98 -0.56
C ARG A 668 12.49 -49.39 0.02
N ASP A 669 12.91 -49.55 1.26
CA ASP A 669 12.95 -50.85 1.92
C ASP A 669 11.59 -51.25 2.50
N ILE A 670 10.74 -50.26 2.78
CA ILE A 670 9.41 -50.47 3.35
C ILE A 670 8.44 -50.99 2.29
N SER A 671 8.53 -50.49 1.04
CA SER A 671 7.73 -50.99 -0.09
C SER A 671 8.05 -52.43 -0.48
N LYS A 672 9.26 -52.93 -0.19
CA LYS A 672 9.63 -54.35 -0.38
C LYS A 672 9.20 -55.26 0.77
N GLY A 673 9.06 -54.73 1.98
CA GLY A 673 8.77 -55.51 3.20
C GLY A 673 7.34 -56.04 3.30
N PHE A 674 6.36 -55.39 2.65
CA PHE A 674 4.95 -55.82 2.70
C PHE A 674 4.66 -57.10 1.90
N ASN A 675 5.56 -57.55 1.02
CA ASN A 675 5.35 -58.73 0.17
C ASN A 675 5.88 -60.07 0.75
N LEU A 676 6.42 -60.09 1.98
CA LEU A 676 6.83 -61.32 2.66
C LEU A 676 5.81 -61.78 3.72
N GLY A 677 4.64 -62.22 3.25
CA GLY A 677 3.94 -63.45 3.67
C GLY A 677 3.58 -63.76 5.14
N PHE A 678 3.78 -62.93 6.17
CA PHE A 678 3.51 -63.34 7.57
C PHE A 678 3.05 -62.23 8.55
N ALA A 679 2.31 -61.21 8.11
CA ALA A 679 1.66 -60.27 9.05
C ALA A 679 0.14 -60.33 8.92
N ALA A 680 -0.53 -60.66 10.03
CA ALA A 680 -1.99 -60.62 10.14
C ALA A 680 -2.51 -59.21 9.82
N ALA A 681 -3.51 -59.13 8.95
CA ALA A 681 -4.24 -57.91 8.63
C ALA A 681 -5.00 -57.43 9.88
N GLY A 682 -4.37 -56.59 10.70
CA GLY A 682 -5.01 -56.11 11.93
C GLY A 682 -4.29 -55.03 12.72
N ASP A 683 -3.02 -54.70 12.43
CA ASP A 683 -2.25 -53.77 13.27
C ASP A 683 -1.62 -52.63 12.46
N VAL A 684 -2.48 -51.75 11.95
CA VAL A 684 -2.10 -50.54 11.18
C VAL A 684 -1.28 -49.57 12.05
N GLN A 685 -1.58 -49.51 13.36
CA GLN A 685 -0.90 -48.64 14.32
C GLN A 685 0.55 -49.07 14.58
N ALA A 686 0.79 -50.37 14.80
CA ALA A 686 2.14 -50.91 14.94
C ALA A 686 2.99 -50.75 13.66
N GLY A 687 2.34 -50.72 12.49
CA GLY A 687 2.98 -50.44 11.20
C GLY A 687 3.50 -49.00 11.09
N TYR A 688 2.71 -48.02 11.53
CA TYR A 688 3.09 -46.61 11.52
C TYR A 688 4.26 -46.31 12.45
N ASP A 689 4.23 -46.80 13.68
CA ASP A 689 5.31 -46.55 14.65
C ASP A 689 6.65 -47.18 14.21
N ARG A 690 6.59 -48.37 13.59
CA ARG A 690 7.78 -48.99 12.97
C ARG A 690 8.29 -48.19 11.78
N MET A 691 7.40 -47.70 10.92
CA MET A 691 7.77 -46.84 9.78
C MET A 691 8.43 -45.56 10.26
N LYS A 692 7.84 -44.89 11.25
CA LYS A 692 8.39 -43.67 11.85
C LYS A 692 9.77 -43.89 12.49
N ALA A 693 9.95 -45.01 13.20
CA ALA A 693 11.24 -45.36 13.78
C ALA A 693 12.32 -45.57 12.70
N LYS A 694 11.99 -46.31 11.63
CA LYS A 694 12.92 -46.58 10.52
C LYS A 694 13.29 -45.31 9.75
N VAL A 695 12.30 -44.48 9.41
CA VAL A 695 12.52 -43.17 8.79
C VAL A 695 13.43 -42.32 9.68
N GLY A 696 13.17 -42.29 11.00
CA GLY A 696 13.99 -41.56 11.96
C GLY A 696 15.44 -42.04 12.02
N GLU A 697 15.70 -43.34 11.85
CA GLU A 697 17.05 -43.89 11.78
C GLU A 697 17.79 -43.46 10.50
N GLU A 698 17.14 -43.59 9.33
CA GLU A 698 17.75 -43.16 8.07
C GLU A 698 18.01 -41.64 8.02
N LEU A 699 17.10 -40.84 8.57
CA LEU A 699 17.32 -39.39 8.71
C LEU A 699 18.54 -39.07 9.56
N LYS A 700 18.77 -39.79 10.66
CA LYS A 700 19.95 -39.60 11.53
C LYS A 700 21.25 -40.06 10.87
N GLN A 701 21.20 -40.99 9.93
CA GLN A 701 22.36 -41.42 9.16
C GLN A 701 22.73 -40.39 8.08
N HIS A 702 21.73 -39.80 7.42
CA HIS A 702 21.95 -38.85 6.33
C HIS A 702 22.21 -37.41 6.81
N PHE A 703 21.46 -36.95 7.82
CA PHE A 703 21.54 -35.59 8.34
C PHE A 703 22.24 -35.54 9.70
N ARG A 704 22.95 -34.44 9.95
CA ARG A 704 23.60 -34.21 11.25
C ARG A 704 22.54 -34.04 12.35
N PRO A 705 22.76 -34.56 13.57
CA PRO A 705 21.82 -34.38 14.68
C PRO A 705 21.49 -32.92 14.98
N GLU A 706 22.45 -32.02 14.79
CA GLU A 706 22.28 -30.56 14.95
C GLU A 706 21.12 -30.04 14.10
N PHE A 707 21.04 -30.46 12.83
CA PHE A 707 19.97 -30.06 11.91
C PHE A 707 18.61 -30.61 12.33
N LEU A 708 18.54 -31.91 12.63
CA LEU A 708 17.28 -32.56 13.03
C LEU A 708 16.70 -31.96 14.31
N ASN A 709 17.54 -31.56 15.27
CA ASN A 709 17.11 -30.94 16.52
C ASN A 709 16.54 -29.52 16.33
N ARG A 710 16.73 -28.89 15.16
CA ARG A 710 16.15 -27.57 14.84
C ARG A 710 14.83 -27.67 14.08
N VAL A 711 14.45 -28.86 13.63
CA VAL A 711 13.14 -29.12 13.02
C VAL A 711 12.11 -29.31 14.13
N ASP A 712 10.92 -28.70 14.00
CA ASP A 712 9.89 -28.81 15.02
C ASP A 712 9.25 -30.21 15.06
N ASP A 713 9.02 -30.81 13.89
CA ASP A 713 8.46 -32.16 13.80
C ASP A 713 8.82 -32.89 12.50
N ILE A 714 8.81 -34.23 12.56
CA ILE A 714 9.00 -35.11 11.40
C ILE A 714 7.65 -35.76 11.09
N VAL A 715 7.07 -35.34 9.97
CA VAL A 715 5.76 -35.77 9.50
C VAL A 715 5.93 -36.93 8.53
N VAL A 716 5.45 -38.11 8.92
CA VAL A 716 5.58 -39.35 8.14
C VAL A 716 4.30 -39.61 7.36
N PHE A 717 4.45 -39.81 6.05
CA PHE A 717 3.38 -40.14 5.12
C PHE A 717 3.41 -41.62 4.79
N HIS A 718 2.24 -42.27 4.86
CA HIS A 718 2.07 -43.67 4.53
C HIS A 718 1.64 -43.85 3.07
N GLN A 719 1.65 -45.10 2.58
CA GLN A 719 1.08 -45.41 1.26
C GLN A 719 -0.44 -45.17 1.25
N LEU A 720 -0.96 -44.77 0.09
CA LEU A 720 -2.40 -44.58 -0.12
C LEU A 720 -3.08 -45.94 -0.27
N SER A 721 -4.23 -46.10 0.39
CA SER A 721 -5.11 -47.26 0.22
C SER A 721 -5.94 -47.16 -1.07
N GLU A 722 -6.55 -48.27 -1.51
CA GLU A 722 -7.46 -48.26 -2.67
C GLU A 722 -8.62 -47.28 -2.48
N ASP A 723 -9.17 -47.21 -1.26
CA ASP A 723 -10.24 -46.27 -0.90
C ASP A 723 -9.78 -44.80 -0.96
N ASP A 724 -8.54 -44.51 -0.55
CA ASP A 724 -7.96 -43.17 -0.67
C ASP A 724 -7.84 -42.78 -2.16
N ILE A 725 -7.41 -43.70 -3.02
CA ILE A 725 -7.24 -43.44 -4.44
C ILE A 725 -8.59 -43.17 -5.12
N ILE A 726 -9.63 -43.92 -4.75
CA ILE A 726 -11.00 -43.69 -5.26
C ILE A 726 -11.49 -42.28 -4.91
N GLN A 727 -11.28 -41.83 -3.67
CA GLN A 727 -11.61 -40.46 -3.27
C GLN A 727 -10.77 -39.41 -4.01
N ILE A 728 -9.50 -39.69 -4.32
CA ILE A 728 -8.67 -38.82 -5.15
C ILE A 728 -9.21 -38.74 -6.59
N VAL A 729 -9.71 -39.85 -7.15
CA VAL A 729 -10.39 -39.84 -8.46
C VAL A 729 -11.59 -38.90 -8.41
N ASP A 730 -12.41 -38.95 -7.36
CA ASP A 730 -13.57 -38.06 -7.20
C ASP A 730 -13.17 -36.58 -7.19
N LEU A 731 -12.12 -36.22 -6.45
CA LEU A 731 -11.59 -34.85 -6.45
C LEU A 731 -11.07 -34.41 -7.83
N MET A 732 -10.42 -35.30 -8.57
CA MET A 732 -9.91 -34.97 -9.91
C MET A 732 -11.04 -34.82 -10.93
N ILE A 733 -12.07 -35.68 -10.85
CA ILE A 733 -13.25 -35.64 -11.72
C ILE A 733 -14.10 -34.41 -11.43
N ALA A 734 -14.23 -33.96 -10.18
CA ALA A 734 -14.91 -32.71 -9.86
C ALA A 734 -14.35 -31.51 -10.64
N LYS A 735 -13.03 -31.47 -10.89
CA LYS A 735 -12.38 -30.44 -11.73
C LYS A 735 -12.66 -30.61 -13.23
N VAL A 736 -12.98 -31.83 -13.68
CA VAL A 736 -13.46 -32.07 -15.05
C VAL A 736 -14.92 -31.62 -15.16
N ASP A 737 -15.74 -31.95 -14.17
CA ASP A 737 -17.15 -31.55 -14.07
C ASP A 737 -17.31 -30.02 -14.10
N GLU A 738 -16.50 -29.29 -13.34
CA GLU A 738 -16.49 -27.83 -13.35
C GLU A 738 -16.24 -27.25 -14.75
N ARG A 739 -15.26 -27.79 -15.49
CA ARG A 739 -14.98 -27.40 -16.88
C ARG A 739 -16.12 -27.76 -17.85
N LEU A 740 -16.88 -28.82 -17.57
CA LEU A 740 -18.03 -29.23 -18.38
C LEU A 740 -19.26 -28.35 -18.13
N LYS A 741 -19.41 -27.78 -16.93
CA LYS A 741 -20.51 -26.86 -16.58
C LYS A 741 -20.52 -25.61 -17.46
N ASP A 742 -19.35 -25.10 -17.84
CA ASP A 742 -19.22 -23.98 -18.79
C ASP A 742 -19.84 -24.27 -20.17
N ARG A 743 -20.05 -25.55 -20.50
CA ARG A 743 -20.68 -26.02 -21.73
C ARG A 743 -22.11 -26.54 -21.51
N ASP A 744 -22.70 -26.22 -20.35
CA ASP A 744 -23.97 -26.76 -19.86
C ASP A 744 -24.02 -28.30 -19.84
N MET A 745 -22.90 -28.94 -19.50
CA MET A 745 -22.79 -30.39 -19.35
C MET A 745 -22.38 -30.74 -17.92
N GLY A 746 -22.62 -31.98 -17.52
CA GLY A 746 -22.11 -32.55 -16.26
C GLY A 746 -21.48 -33.92 -16.48
N ILE A 747 -20.78 -34.45 -15.50
CA ILE A 747 -20.22 -35.81 -15.55
C ILE A 747 -20.46 -36.55 -14.23
N GLU A 748 -20.89 -37.81 -14.35
CA GLU A 748 -21.04 -38.73 -13.22
C GLU A 748 -20.36 -40.06 -13.51
N LEU A 749 -19.50 -40.50 -12.60
CA LEU A 749 -18.83 -41.81 -12.72
C LEU A 749 -19.52 -42.83 -11.81
N SER A 750 -19.81 -44.00 -12.38
CA SER A 750 -20.20 -45.18 -11.61
C SER A 750 -19.07 -45.64 -10.68
N GLN A 751 -19.41 -46.32 -9.58
CA GLN A 751 -18.42 -46.84 -8.63
C GLN A 751 -17.43 -47.79 -9.31
N GLU A 752 -17.88 -48.59 -10.27
CA GLU A 752 -17.02 -49.50 -11.04
C GLU A 752 -16.01 -48.74 -11.93
N ALA A 753 -16.44 -47.63 -12.54
CA ALA A 753 -15.56 -46.77 -13.31
C ALA A 753 -14.49 -46.11 -12.42
N LYS A 754 -14.88 -45.65 -11.22
CA LYS A 754 -13.93 -45.09 -10.25
C LYS A 754 -12.90 -46.12 -9.81
N SER A 755 -13.32 -47.34 -9.46
CA SER A 755 -12.42 -48.43 -9.09
C SER A 755 -11.50 -48.84 -10.25
N LEU A 756 -11.99 -48.83 -11.50
CA LEU A 756 -11.16 -49.11 -12.67
C LEU A 756 -10.10 -48.02 -12.91
N LEU A 757 -10.46 -46.76 -12.75
CA LEU A 757 -9.51 -45.64 -12.81
C LEU A 757 -8.47 -45.71 -11.70
N ALA A 758 -8.89 -46.04 -10.48
CA ALA A 758 -7.98 -46.24 -9.35
C ALA A 758 -6.96 -47.34 -9.65
N LYS A 759 -7.41 -48.50 -10.17
CA LYS A 759 -6.52 -49.62 -10.54
C LYS A 759 -5.57 -49.29 -11.69
N LYS A 760 -6.06 -48.59 -12.74
CA LYS A 760 -5.22 -48.20 -13.89
C LYS A 760 -4.27 -47.03 -13.58
N GLY A 761 -4.62 -46.18 -12.61
CA GLY A 761 -3.92 -44.93 -12.31
C GLY A 761 -3.07 -44.95 -11.03
N TYR A 762 -3.10 -46.05 -10.27
CA TYR A 762 -2.27 -46.26 -9.11
C TYR A 762 -1.03 -47.10 -9.43
N ASP A 763 0.10 -46.65 -8.91
CA ASP A 763 1.36 -47.39 -8.95
C ASP A 763 1.94 -47.41 -7.52
N PRO A 764 2.31 -48.58 -6.95
CA PRO A 764 2.86 -48.67 -5.60
C PRO A 764 4.16 -47.89 -5.36
N ILE A 765 4.92 -47.57 -6.42
CA ILE A 765 6.18 -46.82 -6.39
C ILE A 765 5.92 -45.33 -6.64
N LEU A 766 5.05 -45.00 -7.60
CA LEU A 766 4.78 -43.62 -8.03
C LEU A 766 3.57 -42.98 -7.33
N GLY A 767 2.84 -43.75 -6.52
CA GLY A 767 1.62 -43.33 -5.83
C GLY A 767 0.50 -42.96 -6.81
N ALA A 768 -0.26 -41.91 -6.49
CA ALA A 768 -1.35 -41.39 -7.33
C ALA A 768 -0.87 -40.48 -8.48
N ARG A 769 0.45 -40.34 -8.72
CA ARG A 769 0.98 -39.47 -9.79
C ARG A 769 0.47 -39.83 -11.19
N PRO A 770 0.36 -41.10 -11.60
CA PRO A 770 -0.14 -41.46 -12.93
C PRO A 770 -1.63 -41.15 -13.14
N LEU A 771 -2.41 -41.05 -12.05
CA LEU A 771 -3.87 -40.92 -12.08
C LEU A 771 -4.36 -39.77 -12.96
N ARG A 772 -3.73 -38.60 -12.89
CA ARG A 772 -4.08 -37.45 -13.75
C ARG A 772 -3.96 -37.80 -15.23
N ARG A 773 -2.87 -38.47 -15.63
CA ARG A 773 -2.64 -38.88 -17.01
C ARG A 773 -3.62 -39.96 -17.44
N THR A 774 -3.97 -40.88 -16.54
CA THR A 774 -4.97 -41.91 -16.79
C THR A 774 -6.36 -41.29 -16.99
N ILE A 775 -6.77 -40.33 -16.14
CA ILE A 775 -8.04 -39.61 -16.32
C ILE A 775 -8.05 -38.82 -17.62
N GLN A 776 -6.96 -38.11 -17.95
CA GLN A 776 -6.86 -37.39 -19.20
C GLN A 776 -7.05 -38.33 -20.41
N ARG A 777 -6.30 -39.43 -20.46
CA ARG A 777 -6.33 -40.38 -21.57
C ARG A 777 -7.65 -41.14 -21.69
N GLU A 778 -8.17 -41.65 -20.57
CA GLU A 778 -9.31 -42.56 -20.59
C GLU A 778 -10.65 -41.82 -20.52
N ILE A 779 -10.69 -40.62 -19.94
CA ILE A 779 -11.91 -39.84 -19.72
C ILE A 779 -11.91 -38.57 -20.58
N GLU A 780 -10.97 -37.65 -20.41
CA GLU A 780 -11.00 -36.34 -21.09
C GLU A 780 -10.88 -36.45 -22.61
N ASP A 781 -9.96 -37.29 -23.11
CA ASP A 781 -9.76 -37.50 -24.55
C ASP A 781 -11.02 -38.12 -25.18
N ALA A 782 -11.61 -39.13 -24.53
CA ALA A 782 -12.83 -39.79 -24.99
C ALA A 782 -14.06 -38.86 -24.95
N LEU A 783 -14.20 -38.03 -23.91
CA LEU A 783 -15.24 -37.01 -23.84
C LEU A 783 -15.08 -35.98 -24.97
N SER A 784 -13.86 -35.53 -25.21
CA SER A 784 -13.55 -34.54 -26.25
C SER A 784 -13.92 -35.07 -27.63
N GLU A 785 -13.53 -36.31 -27.94
CA GLU A 785 -13.87 -36.98 -29.19
C GLU A 785 -15.40 -37.08 -29.38
N LYS A 786 -16.12 -37.53 -28.35
CA LYS A 786 -17.58 -37.70 -28.39
C LYS A 786 -18.36 -36.38 -28.48
N ILE A 787 -17.85 -35.33 -27.87
CA ILE A 787 -18.40 -33.97 -28.01
C ILE A 787 -18.18 -33.47 -29.44
N LEU A 788 -16.99 -33.67 -30.02
CA LEU A 788 -16.68 -33.25 -31.39
C LEU A 788 -17.53 -34.00 -32.43
N PHE A 789 -17.80 -35.28 -32.23
CA PHE A 789 -18.71 -36.06 -33.06
C PHE A 789 -20.21 -35.80 -32.79
N SER A 790 -20.54 -34.86 -31.89
CA SER A 790 -21.91 -34.51 -31.51
C SER A 790 -22.75 -35.66 -30.91
N GLU A 791 -22.07 -36.68 -30.37
CA GLU A 791 -22.70 -37.78 -29.62
C GLU A 791 -23.13 -37.31 -28.22
N LEU A 792 -22.38 -36.39 -27.63
CA LEU A 792 -22.69 -35.72 -26.37
C LEU A 792 -23.01 -34.25 -26.65
N ARG A 793 -24.09 -33.73 -26.06
CA ARG A 793 -24.64 -32.40 -26.36
C ARG A 793 -24.74 -31.54 -25.10
N PRO A 794 -24.78 -30.20 -25.24
CA PRO A 794 -25.17 -29.31 -24.15
C PRO A 794 -26.53 -29.72 -23.58
N GLY A 795 -26.68 -29.63 -22.26
CA GLY A 795 -27.84 -30.13 -21.53
C GLY A 795 -27.79 -31.61 -21.15
N HIS A 796 -26.66 -32.32 -21.39
CA HIS A 796 -26.49 -33.70 -20.94
C HIS A 796 -25.66 -33.82 -19.65
N ILE A 797 -26.01 -34.80 -18.82
CA ILE A 797 -25.11 -35.39 -17.82
C ILE A 797 -24.46 -36.62 -18.45
N VAL A 798 -23.14 -36.63 -18.52
CA VAL A 798 -22.37 -37.74 -19.09
C VAL A 798 -22.15 -38.79 -18.00
N VAL A 799 -22.86 -39.91 -18.10
CA VAL A 799 -22.71 -41.05 -17.22
C VAL A 799 -21.59 -41.95 -17.75
N VAL A 800 -20.58 -42.17 -16.92
CA VAL A 800 -19.40 -42.98 -17.24
C VAL A 800 -19.50 -44.35 -16.55
N GLY A 801 -19.64 -45.39 -17.36
CA GLY A 801 -19.71 -46.80 -16.95
C GLY A 801 -18.45 -47.58 -17.31
N THR A 802 -18.47 -48.87 -17.02
CA THR A 802 -17.48 -49.84 -17.54
C THR A 802 -18.17 -51.02 -18.21
N GLU A 803 -17.57 -51.57 -19.25
CA GLU A 803 -18.05 -52.76 -19.94
C GLU A 803 -16.90 -53.77 -20.13
N GLY A 804 -17.20 -55.08 -20.07
CA GLY A 804 -16.22 -56.17 -20.17
C GLY A 804 -15.79 -56.81 -18.83
N GLU A 805 -14.96 -57.84 -18.91
CA GLU A 805 -14.45 -58.61 -17.75
C GLU A 805 -12.92 -58.62 -17.68
N GLY A 806 -12.35 -58.46 -16.48
CA GLY A 806 -10.90 -58.53 -16.27
C GLY A 806 -10.13 -57.34 -16.86
N GLU A 807 -9.00 -57.62 -17.53
CA GLU A 807 -8.11 -56.61 -18.11
C GLU A 807 -8.66 -55.94 -19.38
N SER A 808 -9.74 -56.49 -19.98
CA SER A 808 -10.39 -55.92 -21.17
C SER A 808 -11.47 -54.89 -20.84
N LYS A 809 -11.62 -54.50 -19.56
CA LYS A 809 -12.60 -53.48 -19.15
C LYS A 809 -12.34 -52.13 -19.83
N THR A 810 -13.34 -51.65 -20.56
CA THR A 810 -13.34 -50.36 -21.25
C THR A 810 -14.34 -49.39 -20.60
N PHE A 811 -14.11 -48.09 -20.77
CA PHE A 811 -15.01 -47.06 -20.30
C PHE A 811 -16.12 -46.81 -21.33
N THR A 812 -17.35 -46.70 -20.86
CA THR A 812 -18.52 -46.36 -21.68
C THR A 812 -19.05 -44.99 -21.29
N PHE A 813 -19.51 -44.23 -22.27
CA PHE A 813 -19.98 -42.86 -22.08
C PHE A 813 -21.39 -42.73 -22.63
N ARG A 814 -22.34 -42.32 -21.78
CA ARG A 814 -23.73 -42.10 -22.16
C ARG A 814 -24.16 -40.70 -21.74
N GLY A 815 -24.67 -39.92 -22.69
CA GLY A 815 -25.33 -38.65 -22.38
C GLY A 815 -26.77 -38.90 -21.97
N GLU A 816 -27.15 -38.46 -20.79
CA GLU A 816 -28.54 -38.44 -20.33
C GLU A 816 -29.02 -36.99 -20.25
N GLU A 817 -30.26 -36.71 -20.63
CA GLU A 817 -30.80 -35.35 -20.52
C GLU A 817 -30.78 -34.91 -19.05
N LYS A 818 -30.19 -33.74 -18.81
CA LYS A 818 -30.13 -33.10 -17.50
C LYS A 818 -31.57 -32.76 -17.10
N VAL A 819 -32.16 -33.60 -16.26
CA VAL A 819 -33.50 -33.38 -15.73
C VAL A 819 -33.45 -32.08 -14.92
N THR A 820 -34.04 -31.01 -15.45
CA THR A 820 -34.32 -29.81 -14.68
C THR A 820 -35.42 -30.16 -13.70
N VAL A 821 -35.05 -30.53 -12.48
CA VAL A 821 -36.02 -30.55 -11.38
C VAL A 821 -36.45 -29.11 -11.19
N ALA A 822 -37.68 -28.79 -11.59
CA ALA A 822 -38.29 -27.51 -11.25
C ALA A 822 -38.21 -27.33 -9.73
N ASP A 823 -37.74 -26.16 -9.28
CA ASP A 823 -37.66 -25.77 -7.88
C ASP A 823 -38.86 -26.31 -7.10
N ALA A 824 -38.62 -27.35 -6.28
CA ALA A 824 -39.58 -27.73 -5.26
C ALA A 824 -39.62 -26.54 -4.28
N PRO A 825 -40.81 -25.94 -4.03
CA PRO A 825 -40.89 -24.86 -3.05
C PRO A 825 -40.43 -25.37 -1.68
N PRO A 826 -39.85 -24.49 -0.84
CA PRO A 826 -39.39 -24.89 0.49
C PRO A 826 -40.56 -25.51 1.25
N ILE A 827 -40.33 -26.66 1.88
CA ILE A 827 -41.30 -27.26 2.79
C ILE A 827 -41.42 -26.33 4.01
N GLU A 828 -42.38 -25.41 3.97
CA GLU A 828 -42.90 -24.74 5.15
C GLU A 828 -43.86 -25.67 5.89
N ALA A 829 -43.51 -25.96 7.15
CA ALA A 829 -44.39 -26.20 8.28
C ALA A 829 -45.65 -27.06 8.08
N ALA A 830 -45.53 -28.37 8.32
CA ALA A 830 -46.61 -29.19 8.88
C ALA A 830 -46.02 -30.37 9.66
N GLY A 831 -46.05 -30.29 11.00
CA GLY A 831 -45.54 -31.37 11.85
C GLY A 831 -45.48 -31.10 13.34
N SER A 832 -46.39 -30.30 13.90
CA SER A 832 -46.68 -30.35 15.34
C SER A 832 -47.35 -31.68 15.68
N GLY A 833 -46.60 -32.63 16.24
CA GLY A 833 -47.16 -33.90 16.71
C GLY A 833 -46.08 -34.86 17.19
N GLY A 834 -45.68 -34.75 18.45
CA GLY A 834 -44.67 -35.62 19.04
C GLY A 834 -44.47 -35.40 20.53
N THR A 835 -45.49 -35.80 21.30
CA THR A 835 -45.47 -36.24 22.71
C THR A 835 -44.12 -36.25 23.45
N GLY A 836 -43.99 -35.37 24.46
CA GLY A 836 -42.96 -35.49 25.49
C GLY A 836 -43.28 -36.60 26.51
N PRO A 837 -42.28 -37.25 27.12
CA PRO A 837 -42.53 -38.21 28.18
C PRO A 837 -42.71 -37.49 29.52
N ASN A 838 -43.90 -37.64 30.09
CA ASN A 838 -44.18 -37.45 31.51
C ASN A 838 -43.40 -38.52 32.29
N LEU A 839 -42.42 -38.11 33.10
CA LEU A 839 -41.95 -38.88 34.24
C LEU A 839 -42.34 -38.11 35.51
N SER A 840 -43.30 -38.70 36.21
CA SER A 840 -43.88 -38.26 37.46
C SER A 840 -42.89 -38.33 38.62
N LYS A 841 -43.08 -37.40 39.56
CA LYS A 841 -42.61 -37.42 40.95
C LYS A 841 -42.91 -38.75 41.65
N ASP A 842 -41.95 -39.24 42.44
CA ASP A 842 -42.16 -39.65 43.84
C ASP A 842 -40.79 -39.87 44.53
N ALA A 843 -40.69 -39.36 45.77
CA ALA A 843 -39.58 -39.38 46.74
C ALA A 843 -38.41 -38.38 46.56
#